data_AF-A0A656HD22-F1
#
_entry.id   AF-A0A656HD22-F1
#
_cell.length_a   1.000
_cell.length_b   1.000
_cell.length_c   1.000
_cell.angle_alpha   90.00
_cell.angle_beta   90.00
_cell.angle_gamma   90.00
#
_symmetry.space_group_name_H-M   'P 1'
#
loop_
_entity.id
_entity.type
_entity.pdbx_description
1 polymer ?
#
loop_
_entity_poly.entity_id
_entity_poly.type
_entity_poly.pdbx_seq_one_letter_code
_entity_poly.pdbx_strand_id
1 'polypeptide(L)'
;MPPLKRIYGFMVFIAALLFAPAIHSGLAHLFAGQDPLFLNAWAVLLAAAPFAIFAIVRYSRSGNTTLDWQTARQHSDLWLTIMGQGVFWAILLVLLALYPAFAKSSLGLEHIAAISVLLGFVAIGIVIGILIANHLSQTHVETGVAPIGAFGIVAGLLLFGFVPTVPLQATLLLGIGIMGGLFVAPMYALLHYHIPDEQQLAKMLPLNDMVQMLVVLAFISVAAALAWVGLDAPHLLTMLTGVTIAGALYTFYHLPQSLLRFVVSRFFHARYRLKVIGFEHLPARGGVLLLGNHISFIDWALVQMASPRQLHFVIEKGYYERWYLKGVLKWLGVVPISSSASADSLEKVTELLKAGEAVCLFPEGAISRTGQLGEFKRGYEKAVKDTDTVIVPFYLHGLWGSRFSRSSGFLRQNRHSGFKTDIVVAFGKPLPRNIQAYELKQKIFDLSFTSWDAYSHMIDPILLNWLRSAKRQSFRIAASDVIGEPMSHHRFITAVFRFAAEINKLSPEQNIGMLLPTSAGGAIANMAVLSLGKTVVNINFTASSEAIKSSVEQAGLKKIYTSKRFLDKLKERNVHIPDILPDTPLIFLEDLKEGIPKAKLLGTLLMVMLLPTRVLQWLYLPKIDMESTAAILFSSGSEGAPKGIELSHRNLAINARQVADALNTLDNDVIMGTLPTFHAFGLLASTLMPLSEGIPIICHPDPTDAVNIGKGIAKYEATLLFGTSTFLRLYAKNSRVHPLMFQSLRYVVAGAEKLSPDVRRLFLDKFGKKLLEGYGATETSPVASVNLPDQLDTRYWKVQAANREGTVGLPLPGTSFRIVDPNTLETLPTGSDGLILIGGPQVMKGYLHNPEKTADAIAELDGQRWYKTGDKGHVDEDGFLTIVDRYSRFAKLGGEMVSLGAIEQQVRNILGEPELELVAVNLPDEKKGEKVILMIAGERDEAEVRRKLVEGGMNALMVPALIRCVDEVPKLGSGKTDFANARKLALSVV
;
A
#
# COMPACT_ATOMS: atom_id res chain seq x y z
N MET A 1 26.30 22.97 11.46
CA MET A 1 27.68 23.05 12.02
C MET A 1 28.10 21.64 12.43
N PRO A 2 29.36 21.20 12.25
CA PRO A 2 29.68 19.81 12.53
C PRO A 2 29.48 19.55 14.04
N PRO A 3 28.78 18.46 14.41
CA PRO A 3 28.52 18.11 15.82
C PRO A 3 29.82 17.95 16.64
N LEU A 4 30.95 17.73 15.96
CA LEU A 4 32.28 17.56 16.54
C LEU A 4 32.75 18.70 17.45
N LYS A 5 32.49 19.97 17.09
CA LYS A 5 32.94 21.13 17.89
C LYS A 5 32.20 21.28 19.23
N ARG A 6 31.18 20.45 19.47
CA ARG A 6 30.35 20.47 20.69
C ARG A 6 30.57 19.26 21.60
N ILE A 7 31.42 18.31 21.20
CA ILE A 7 31.72 17.11 21.99
C ILE A 7 32.87 17.45 22.96
N TYR A 8 32.49 17.85 24.17
CA TYR A 8 33.44 18.32 25.19
C TYR A 8 34.54 17.30 25.49
N GLY A 9 34.19 16.03 25.72
CA GLY A 9 35.17 14.97 25.99
C GLY A 9 36.17 14.72 24.85
N PHE A 10 35.79 14.95 23.59
CA PHE A 10 36.70 14.85 22.45
C PHE A 10 37.74 15.96 22.45
N MET A 11 37.34 17.18 22.81
CA MET A 11 38.28 18.30 22.96
C MET A 11 39.31 18.01 24.06
N VAL A 12 38.86 17.44 25.18
CA VAL A 12 39.74 17.01 26.27
C VAL A 12 40.71 15.93 25.81
N PHE A 13 40.22 14.92 25.08
CA PHE A 13 41.07 13.86 24.53
C PHE A 13 42.15 14.40 23.57
N ILE A 14 41.78 15.28 22.64
CA ILE A 14 42.75 15.90 21.71
C ILE A 14 43.78 16.75 22.46
N ALA A 15 43.34 17.54 23.43
CA ALA A 15 44.26 18.34 24.25
C ALA A 15 45.21 17.43 25.04
N ALA A 16 44.69 16.39 25.69
CA ALA A 16 45.52 15.42 26.40
C ALA A 16 46.51 14.71 25.48
N LEU A 17 46.09 14.28 24.28
CA LEU A 17 46.95 13.65 23.29
C LEU A 17 48.13 14.56 22.87
N LEU A 18 47.90 15.87 22.74
CA LEU A 18 48.91 16.84 22.32
C LEU A 18 49.83 17.30 23.45
N PHE A 19 49.28 17.54 24.65
CA PHE A 19 50.03 18.13 25.76
C PHE A 19 50.61 17.12 26.75
N ALA A 20 50.01 15.93 26.91
CA ALA A 20 50.54 14.91 27.82
C ALA A 20 51.99 14.50 27.50
N PRO A 21 52.44 14.37 26.24
CA PRO A 21 53.85 14.11 25.94
C PRO A 21 54.81 15.19 26.47
N ALA A 22 54.41 16.46 26.38
CA ALA A 22 55.21 17.59 26.87
C ALA A 22 55.19 17.69 28.41
N ILE A 23 54.07 17.33 29.04
CA ILE A 23 53.97 17.24 30.50
C ILE A 23 54.78 16.05 31.02
N HIS A 24 54.75 14.93 30.30
CA HIS A 24 55.50 13.72 30.65
C HIS A 24 57.00 13.98 30.69
N SER A 25 57.56 14.67 29.68
CA SER A 25 58.99 15.02 29.70
C SER A 25 59.34 15.91 30.90
N GLY A 26 58.49 16.87 31.24
CA GLY A 26 58.65 17.70 32.45
C GLY A 26 58.58 16.89 33.76
N LEU A 27 57.62 15.96 33.87
CA LEU A 27 57.49 15.07 35.03
C LEU A 27 58.67 14.10 35.15
N ALA A 28 59.18 13.58 34.04
CA ALA A 28 60.34 12.68 34.02
C ALA A 28 61.61 13.37 34.56
N HIS A 29 61.75 14.69 34.37
CA HIS A 29 62.83 15.48 34.97
C HIS A 29 62.65 15.71 36.47
N LEU A 30 61.40 15.90 36.93
CA LEU A 30 61.08 16.19 38.34
C LEU A 30 61.05 14.93 39.23
N PHE A 31 60.63 13.80 38.68
CA PHE A 31 60.45 12.53 39.37
C PHE A 31 61.34 11.43 38.77
N ALA A 32 62.65 11.71 38.73
CA ALA A 32 63.63 10.76 38.21
C ALA A 32 63.60 9.43 38.98
N GLY A 33 63.49 8.31 38.25
CA GLY A 33 63.45 6.96 38.81
C GLY A 33 62.06 6.37 39.08
N GLN A 34 60.97 7.10 38.80
CA GLN A 34 59.60 6.57 38.84
C GLN A 34 59.24 5.80 37.56
N ASP A 35 58.26 4.88 37.67
CA ASP A 35 57.79 4.06 36.55
C ASP A 35 57.26 4.95 35.39
N PRO A 36 57.72 4.76 34.14
CA PRO A 36 57.19 5.44 32.96
C PRO A 36 55.66 5.38 32.85
N LEU A 37 55.03 4.30 33.29
CA LEU A 37 53.58 4.13 33.33
C LEU A 37 52.91 5.12 34.30
N PHE A 38 53.48 5.28 35.50
CA PHE A 38 53.04 6.26 36.49
C PHE A 38 53.16 7.69 35.94
N LEU A 39 54.30 8.02 35.34
CA LEU A 39 54.54 9.34 34.74
C LEU A 39 53.55 9.66 33.60
N ASN A 40 53.20 8.67 32.78
CA ASN A 40 52.20 8.82 31.71
C ASN A 40 50.79 9.06 32.26
N ALA A 41 50.38 8.30 33.29
CA ALA A 41 49.07 8.47 33.91
C ALA A 41 48.92 9.87 34.56
N TRP A 42 49.95 10.35 35.23
CA TRP A 42 49.98 11.71 35.79
C TRP A 42 50.02 12.80 34.72
N ALA A 43 50.75 12.58 33.62
CA ALA A 43 50.78 13.54 32.52
C ALA A 43 49.39 13.73 31.88
N VAL A 44 48.65 12.63 31.67
CA VAL A 44 47.28 12.68 31.16
C VAL A 44 46.33 13.33 32.18
N LEU A 45 46.48 13.03 33.48
CA LEU A 45 45.70 13.64 34.55
C LEU A 45 45.88 15.17 34.60
N LEU A 46 47.13 15.64 34.55
CA LEU A 46 47.45 17.07 34.55
C LEU A 46 47.00 17.77 33.27
N ALA A 47 47.03 17.09 32.12
CA ALA A 47 46.49 17.63 30.87
C ALA A 47 44.96 17.79 30.91
N ALA A 48 44.25 16.91 31.63
CA ALA A 48 42.78 16.95 31.76
C ALA A 48 42.28 17.90 32.88
N ALA A 49 43.09 18.16 33.91
CA ALA A 49 42.69 18.97 35.07
C ALA A 49 42.16 20.38 34.76
N PRO A 50 42.75 21.17 33.82
CA PRO A 50 42.21 22.49 33.45
C PRO A 50 40.78 22.43 32.89
N PHE A 51 40.46 21.36 32.17
CA PHE A 51 39.11 21.14 31.64
C PHE A 51 38.12 20.79 32.76
N ALA A 52 38.51 19.94 33.70
CA ALA A 52 37.66 19.67 34.87
C ALA A 52 37.34 20.95 35.67
N ILE A 53 38.34 21.81 35.91
CA ILE A 53 38.14 23.11 36.58
C ILE A 53 37.18 23.98 35.76
N PHE A 54 37.38 24.07 34.44
CA PHE A 54 36.48 24.82 33.56
C PHE A 54 35.04 24.29 33.61
N ALA A 55 34.84 22.96 33.60
CA ALA A 55 33.52 22.35 33.68
C ALA A 55 32.81 22.67 35.01
N ILE A 56 33.53 22.61 36.13
CA ILE A 56 33.02 22.97 37.47
C ILE A 56 32.65 24.46 37.54
N VAL A 57 33.52 25.34 37.03
CA VAL A 57 33.24 26.79 36.99
C VAL A 57 32.03 27.08 36.10
N ARG A 58 31.94 26.45 34.93
CA ARG A 58 30.81 26.59 34.02
C ARG A 58 29.50 26.11 34.66
N TYR A 59 29.53 24.98 35.36
CA TYR A 59 28.39 24.48 36.12
C TYR A 59 27.95 25.49 37.20
N SER A 60 28.89 25.99 38.02
CA SER A 60 28.58 26.98 39.07
C SER A 60 27.98 28.30 38.54
N ARG A 61 28.35 28.71 37.33
CA ARG A 61 27.86 29.94 36.68
C ARG A 61 26.57 29.75 35.88
N SER A 62 26.15 28.50 35.64
CA SER A 62 24.98 28.20 34.79
C SER A 62 23.63 28.34 35.49
N GLY A 63 23.62 28.64 36.80
CA GLY A 63 22.38 28.78 37.58
C GLY A 63 21.65 27.45 37.82
N ASN A 64 22.32 26.31 37.61
CA ASN A 64 21.78 24.99 37.91
C ASN A 64 21.53 24.82 39.41
N THR A 65 20.38 24.26 39.75
CA THR A 65 19.94 24.02 41.11
C THR A 65 20.13 22.55 41.51
N THR A 66 20.02 22.25 42.81
CA THR A 66 19.94 20.86 43.30
C THR A 66 18.75 20.09 42.71
N LEU A 67 17.70 20.81 42.30
CA LEU A 67 16.53 20.27 41.62
C LEU A 67 16.88 19.76 40.21
N ASP A 68 17.76 20.44 39.47
CA ASP A 68 18.21 20.01 38.14
C ASP A 68 19.05 18.73 38.22
N TRP A 69 19.89 18.62 39.25
CA TRP A 69 20.64 17.41 39.56
C TRP A 69 19.72 16.23 39.91
N GLN A 70 18.69 16.47 40.73
CA GLN A 70 17.68 15.47 41.08
C GLN A 70 16.86 15.06 39.86
N THR A 71 16.48 16.01 39.00
CA THR A 71 15.73 15.78 37.76
C THR A 71 16.53 14.89 36.81
N ALA A 72 17.80 15.21 36.59
CA ALA A 72 18.69 14.39 35.76
C ALA A 72 18.82 12.95 36.29
N ARG A 73 18.85 12.77 37.61
CA ARG A 73 18.99 11.46 38.27
C ARG A 73 17.68 10.67 38.36
N GLN A 74 16.53 11.35 38.41
CA GLN A 74 15.21 10.73 38.40
C GLN A 74 14.84 10.20 37.01
N HIS A 75 15.35 10.82 35.94
CA HIS A 75 15.24 10.31 34.58
C HIS A 75 16.33 9.27 34.28
N SER A 76 15.98 7.99 34.42
CA SER A 76 16.91 6.87 34.19
C SER A 76 17.69 6.99 32.88
N ASP A 77 17.00 7.29 31.78
CA ASP A 77 17.60 7.25 30.44
C ASP A 77 18.56 8.43 30.20
N LEU A 78 18.24 9.59 30.77
CA LEU A 78 19.08 10.78 30.74
C LEU A 78 20.35 10.56 31.56
N TRP A 79 20.20 10.02 32.78
CA TRP A 79 21.34 9.70 33.65
C TRP A 79 22.27 8.66 33.03
N LEU A 80 21.70 7.59 32.47
CA LEU A 80 22.45 6.54 31.78
C LEU A 80 23.23 7.08 30.59
N THR A 81 22.64 8.03 29.84
CA THR A 81 23.31 8.69 28.72
C THR A 81 24.53 9.50 29.17
N ILE A 82 24.39 10.29 30.24
CA ILE A 82 25.49 11.11 30.80
C ILE A 82 26.62 10.20 31.32
N MET A 83 26.26 9.17 32.10
CA MET A 83 27.22 8.21 32.65
C MET A 83 27.93 7.40 31.55
N GLY A 84 27.18 6.97 30.51
CA GLY A 84 27.74 6.24 29.38
C GLY A 84 28.80 7.05 28.63
N GLN A 85 28.54 8.34 28.39
CA GLN A 85 29.54 9.23 27.79
C GLN A 85 30.77 9.40 28.70
N GLY A 86 30.57 9.57 30.01
CA GLY A 86 31.66 9.70 30.98
C GLY A 86 32.56 8.47 31.03
N VAL A 87 31.98 7.27 31.10
CA VAL A 87 32.71 6.00 31.12
C VAL A 87 33.48 5.78 29.81
N PHE A 88 32.88 6.12 28.65
CA PHE A 88 33.59 6.03 27.37
C PHE A 88 34.84 6.92 27.32
N TRP A 89 34.70 8.20 27.66
CA TRP A 89 35.84 9.13 27.64
C TRP A 89 36.90 8.74 28.69
N ALA A 90 36.46 8.20 29.83
CA ALA A 90 37.35 7.67 30.85
C ALA A 90 38.17 6.48 30.32
N ILE A 91 37.53 5.50 29.65
CA ILE A 91 38.23 4.36 29.04
C ILE A 91 39.27 4.84 28.03
N LEU A 92 38.90 5.83 27.20
CA LEU A 92 39.78 6.35 26.16
C LEU A 92 41.00 7.10 26.72
N LEU A 93 40.81 7.91 27.76
CA LEU A 93 41.90 8.64 28.41
C LEU A 93 42.78 7.73 29.27
N VAL A 94 42.22 6.68 29.88
CA VAL A 94 43.03 5.63 30.51
C VAL A 94 43.82 4.87 29.45
N LEU A 95 43.24 4.53 28.31
CA LEU A 95 43.98 3.92 27.19
C LEU A 95 45.13 4.83 26.72
N LEU A 96 44.89 6.14 26.63
CA LEU A 96 45.92 7.14 26.30
C LEU A 96 47.09 7.13 27.31
N ALA A 97 46.79 6.94 28.59
CA ALA A 97 47.78 6.84 29.66
C ALA A 97 48.56 5.51 29.64
N LEU A 98 47.89 4.38 29.34
CA LEU A 98 48.48 3.04 29.41
C LEU A 98 49.24 2.65 28.13
N TYR A 99 48.78 3.10 26.97
CA TYR A 99 49.30 2.64 25.67
C TYR A 99 50.78 2.95 25.42
N PRO A 100 51.34 4.11 25.81
CA PRO A 100 52.78 4.36 25.62
C PRO A 100 53.68 3.36 26.33
N ALA A 101 53.31 2.95 27.55
CA ALA A 101 54.04 1.93 28.29
C ALA A 101 53.92 0.56 27.61
N PHE A 102 52.71 0.20 27.15
CA PHE A 102 52.47 -1.03 26.38
C PHE A 102 53.25 -1.06 25.05
N ALA A 103 53.24 0.03 24.28
CA ALA A 103 53.95 0.12 23.00
C ALA A 103 55.47 0.00 23.19
N LYS A 104 56.00 0.54 24.29
CA LYS A 104 57.42 0.38 24.64
C LYS A 104 57.76 -1.07 25.01
N SER A 105 56.96 -1.70 25.87
CA SER A 105 57.22 -3.08 26.33
C SER A 105 56.98 -4.15 25.27
N SER A 106 56.00 -3.96 24.39
CA SER A 106 55.51 -5.01 23.50
C SER A 106 55.86 -4.80 22.02
N LEU A 107 56.14 -3.56 21.59
CA LEU A 107 56.50 -3.24 20.19
C LEU A 107 57.93 -2.68 20.04
N GLY A 108 58.64 -2.44 21.15
CA GLY A 108 59.98 -1.86 21.14
C GLY A 108 60.04 -0.40 20.63
N LEU A 109 58.91 0.32 20.67
CA LEU A 109 58.84 1.71 20.23
C LEU A 109 59.29 2.66 21.35
N GLU A 110 60.42 3.34 21.17
CA GLU A 110 60.95 4.30 22.15
C GLU A 110 60.59 5.76 21.84
N HIS A 111 60.25 6.06 20.58
CA HIS A 111 59.95 7.41 20.15
C HIS A 111 58.51 7.82 20.53
N ILE A 112 58.39 8.71 21.52
CA ILE A 112 57.11 9.26 21.99
C ILE A 112 56.28 9.85 20.84
N ALA A 113 56.91 10.53 19.88
CA ALA A 113 56.23 11.10 18.72
C ALA A 113 55.54 10.02 17.84
N ALA A 114 56.19 8.87 17.64
CA ALA A 114 55.61 7.76 16.88
C ALA A 114 54.41 7.13 17.61
N ILE A 115 54.51 7.02 18.94
CA ILE A 115 53.41 6.53 19.80
C ILE A 115 52.22 7.49 19.76
N SER A 116 52.45 8.80 19.83
CA SER A 116 51.38 9.81 19.71
C SER A 116 50.71 9.79 18.34
N VAL A 117 51.45 9.52 17.26
CA VAL A 117 50.87 9.33 15.91
C VAL A 117 49.96 8.11 15.87
N LEU A 118 50.37 6.98 16.47
CA LEU A 118 49.53 5.78 16.57
C LEU A 118 48.23 6.05 17.33
N LEU A 119 48.32 6.74 18.47
CA LEU A 119 47.15 7.16 19.25
C LEU A 119 46.26 8.18 18.50
N GLY A 120 46.86 8.99 17.60
CA GLY A 120 46.13 9.88 16.70
C GLY A 120 45.15 9.14 15.78
N PHE A 121 45.41 7.88 15.42
CA PHE A 121 44.45 7.07 14.66
C PHE A 121 43.14 6.83 15.41
N VAL A 122 43.16 6.81 16.75
CA VAL A 122 41.93 6.75 17.56
C VAL A 122 41.07 8.00 17.34
N ALA A 123 41.68 9.18 17.33
CA ALA A 123 40.97 10.44 17.07
C ALA A 123 40.35 10.46 15.67
N ILE A 124 41.13 10.07 14.65
CA ILE A 124 40.65 9.96 13.26
C ILE A 124 39.49 8.95 13.19
N GLY A 125 39.65 7.81 13.85
CA GLY A 125 38.62 6.77 13.94
C GLY A 125 37.32 7.29 14.54
N ILE A 126 37.38 8.04 15.64
CA ILE A 126 36.19 8.66 16.26
C ILE A 126 35.44 9.55 15.27
N VAL A 127 36.16 10.37 14.50
CA VAL A 127 35.53 11.21 13.47
C VAL A 127 34.82 10.36 12.43
N ILE A 128 35.48 9.32 11.91
CA ILE A 128 34.87 8.39 10.94
C ILE A 128 33.64 7.71 11.55
N GLY A 129 33.74 7.21 12.78
CA GLY A 129 32.64 6.56 13.50
C GLY A 129 31.43 7.47 13.69
N ILE A 130 31.64 8.74 14.06
CA ILE A 130 30.56 9.74 14.18
C ILE A 130 29.91 10.00 12.82
N LEU A 131 30.70 10.12 11.74
CA LEU A 131 30.16 10.31 10.39
C LEU A 131 29.32 9.11 9.94
N ILE A 132 29.77 7.89 10.23
CA ILE A 132 29.01 6.66 9.97
C ILE A 132 27.71 6.68 10.79
N ALA A 133 27.77 6.91 12.12
CA ALA A 133 26.60 6.95 12.98
C ALA A 133 25.56 7.98 12.50
N ASN A 134 26.00 9.15 12.05
CA ASN A 134 25.15 10.20 11.51
C ASN A 134 24.49 9.77 10.19
N HIS A 135 25.24 9.12 9.29
CA HIS A 135 24.67 8.56 8.05
C HIS A 135 23.64 7.46 8.34
N LEU A 136 23.87 6.64 9.36
CA LEU A 136 22.94 5.59 9.76
C LEU A 136 21.67 6.14 10.43
N SER A 137 21.68 7.38 10.95
CA SER A 137 20.60 7.99 11.75
C SER A 137 19.83 9.10 10.99
N GLN A 138 19.76 9.04 9.65
CA GLN A 138 19.17 10.12 8.83
C GLN A 138 17.68 10.40 9.08
N THR A 139 16.90 9.38 9.48
CA THR A 139 15.44 9.52 9.70
C THR A 139 15.05 9.63 11.16
N HIS A 140 15.86 9.07 12.08
CA HIS A 140 15.64 9.06 13.52
C HIS A 140 16.94 8.67 14.24
N VAL A 141 17.02 8.93 15.56
CA VAL A 141 18.20 8.59 16.36
C VAL A 141 18.32 7.06 16.49
N GLU A 142 19.36 6.49 15.86
CA GLU A 142 19.59 5.04 15.85
C GLU A 142 20.44 4.59 17.04
N THR A 143 19.80 4.43 18.19
CA THR A 143 20.44 4.02 19.45
C THR A 143 20.99 2.60 19.42
N GLY A 144 20.58 1.77 18.45
CA GLY A 144 21.08 0.40 18.29
C GLY A 144 22.53 0.30 17.83
N VAL A 145 23.12 1.41 17.36
CA VAL A 145 24.54 1.48 17.00
C VAL A 145 25.43 1.50 18.27
N ALA A 146 24.91 1.97 19.40
CA ALA A 146 25.71 2.11 20.62
C ALA A 146 26.18 0.76 21.20
N PRO A 147 25.35 -0.28 21.37
CA PRO A 147 25.82 -1.60 21.78
C PRO A 147 26.89 -2.19 20.83
N ILE A 148 26.75 -1.95 19.52
CA ILE A 148 27.74 -2.40 18.52
C ILE A 148 29.08 -1.70 18.73
N GLY A 149 29.04 -0.38 18.95
CA GLY A 149 30.23 0.39 19.32
C GLY A 149 30.87 -0.12 20.61
N ALA A 150 30.08 -0.38 21.66
CA ALA A 150 30.58 -0.89 22.94
C ALA A 150 31.28 -2.26 22.80
N PHE A 151 30.65 -3.23 22.14
CA PHE A 151 31.28 -4.54 21.88
C PHE A 151 32.47 -4.45 20.92
N GLY A 152 32.44 -3.51 19.97
CA GLY A 152 33.56 -3.24 19.08
C GLY A 152 34.80 -2.73 19.82
N ILE A 153 34.62 -1.86 20.83
CA ILE A 153 35.71 -1.40 21.71
C ILE A 153 36.25 -2.58 22.54
N VAL A 154 35.38 -3.44 23.09
CA VAL A 154 35.79 -4.66 23.81
C VAL A 154 36.65 -5.57 22.93
N ALA A 155 36.18 -5.86 21.71
CA ALA A 155 36.92 -6.68 20.77
C ALA A 155 38.28 -6.06 20.43
N GLY A 156 38.31 -4.74 20.23
CA GLY A 156 39.56 -4.01 20.00
C GLY A 156 40.55 -4.12 21.16
N LEU A 157 40.06 -3.95 22.40
CA LEU A 157 40.90 -4.05 23.60
C LEU A 157 41.45 -5.47 23.83
N LEU A 158 40.64 -6.50 23.59
CA LEU A 158 41.06 -7.90 23.70
C LEU A 158 42.17 -8.28 22.71
N LEU A 159 42.18 -7.66 21.53
CA LEU A 159 43.12 -7.98 20.46
C LEU A 159 44.51 -7.34 20.64
N PHE A 160 44.69 -6.39 21.57
CA PHE A 160 45.98 -5.70 21.76
C PHE A 160 47.14 -6.67 22.01
N GLY A 161 46.93 -7.69 22.85
CA GLY A 161 47.97 -8.67 23.22
C GLY A 161 48.33 -9.67 22.11
N PHE A 162 47.54 -9.76 21.04
CA PHE A 162 47.72 -10.74 19.96
C PHE A 162 48.31 -10.15 18.69
N VAL A 163 48.53 -8.83 18.66
CA VAL A 163 48.91 -8.07 17.47
C VAL A 163 50.35 -7.56 17.62
N PRO A 164 51.36 -8.19 16.98
CA PRO A 164 52.77 -7.85 17.23
C PRO A 164 53.35 -6.77 16.33
N THR A 165 52.60 -6.23 15.36
CA THR A 165 53.13 -5.30 14.34
C THR A 165 52.50 -3.91 14.40
N VAL A 166 53.33 -2.89 14.17
CA VAL A 166 52.92 -1.46 14.21
C VAL A 166 51.75 -1.14 13.26
N PRO A 167 51.71 -1.60 11.98
CA PRO A 167 50.58 -1.31 11.10
C PRO A 167 49.26 -1.94 11.57
N LEU A 168 49.33 -3.14 12.16
CA LEU A 168 48.16 -3.84 12.66
C LEU A 168 47.66 -3.19 13.97
N GLN A 169 48.56 -2.68 14.82
CA GLN A 169 48.23 -1.84 15.98
C GLN A 169 47.58 -0.51 15.57
N ALA A 170 48.09 0.17 14.53
CA ALA A 170 47.47 1.37 13.99
C ALA A 170 46.05 1.10 13.48
N THR A 171 45.85 -0.03 12.80
CA THR A 171 44.53 -0.48 12.32
C THR A 171 43.58 -0.78 13.48
N LEU A 172 44.08 -1.41 14.55
CA LEU A 172 43.32 -1.72 15.75
C LEU A 172 42.87 -0.45 16.49
N LEU A 173 43.78 0.51 16.67
CA LEU A 173 43.48 1.82 17.28
C LEU A 173 42.49 2.63 16.45
N LEU A 174 42.64 2.63 15.12
CA LEU A 174 41.66 3.22 14.21
C LEU A 174 40.28 2.57 14.40
N GLY A 175 40.23 1.22 14.46
CA GLY A 175 39.02 0.44 14.68
C GLY A 175 38.34 0.76 16.02
N ILE A 176 39.10 0.81 17.11
CA ILE A 176 38.61 1.23 18.43
C ILE A 176 38.03 2.65 18.37
N GLY A 177 38.72 3.57 17.69
CA GLY A 177 38.22 4.92 17.45
C GLY A 177 36.89 4.93 16.70
N ILE A 178 36.77 4.18 15.60
CA ILE A 178 35.51 4.06 14.82
C ILE A 178 34.38 3.54 15.72
N MET A 179 34.62 2.47 16.47
CA MET A 179 33.64 1.89 17.38
C MET A 179 33.26 2.85 18.52
N GLY A 180 34.22 3.64 19.00
CA GLY A 180 33.97 4.73 19.94
C GLY A 180 33.09 5.85 19.38
N GLY A 181 33.33 6.26 18.13
CA GLY A 181 32.46 7.23 17.45
C GLY A 181 31.03 6.71 17.27
N LEU A 182 30.88 5.41 16.96
CA LEU A 182 29.58 4.72 16.86
C LEU A 182 28.84 4.64 18.21
N PHE A 183 29.56 4.59 19.33
CA PHE A 183 28.99 4.61 20.69
C PHE A 183 28.57 6.01 21.13
N VAL A 184 29.44 7.00 20.95
CA VAL A 184 29.26 8.36 21.48
C VAL A 184 28.21 9.17 20.73
N ALA A 185 28.15 9.05 19.40
CA ALA A 185 27.21 9.84 18.59
C ALA A 185 25.74 9.63 19.00
N PRO A 186 25.22 8.39 19.14
CA PRO A 186 23.87 8.15 19.63
C PRO A 186 23.61 8.69 21.03
N MET A 187 24.59 8.63 21.94
CA MET A 187 24.43 9.14 23.31
C MET A 187 24.25 10.66 23.31
N TYR A 188 25.02 11.41 22.51
CA TYR A 188 24.79 12.86 22.38
C TYR A 188 23.43 13.16 21.75
N ALA A 189 23.03 12.41 20.72
CA ALA A 189 21.72 12.58 20.10
C ALA A 189 20.56 12.29 21.08
N LEU A 190 20.70 11.30 21.96
CA LEU A 190 19.73 11.00 23.02
C LEU A 190 19.63 12.11 24.06
N LEU A 191 20.75 12.74 24.43
CA LEU A 191 20.75 13.88 25.35
C LEU A 191 19.87 15.03 24.80
N HIS A 192 19.99 15.31 23.50
CA HIS A 192 19.16 16.30 22.79
C HIS A 192 17.70 15.86 22.61
N TYR A 193 17.45 14.56 22.42
CA TYR A 193 16.09 14.04 22.24
C TYR A 193 15.24 14.13 23.52
N HIS A 194 15.81 13.82 24.68
CA HIS A 194 15.07 13.87 25.95
C HIS A 194 14.77 15.30 26.44
N ILE A 195 15.54 16.28 25.97
CA ILE A 195 15.43 17.69 26.36
C ILE A 195 15.20 18.54 25.10
N PRO A 196 13.96 18.60 24.59
CA PRO A 196 13.64 19.30 23.35
C PRO A 196 13.66 20.83 23.47
N ASP A 197 13.56 21.38 24.69
CA ASP A 197 13.67 22.82 24.92
C ASP A 197 15.14 23.27 24.95
N GLU A 198 15.51 24.17 24.04
CA GLU A 198 16.88 24.70 23.93
C GLU A 198 17.35 25.41 25.21
N GLN A 199 16.44 26.04 25.97
CA GLN A 199 16.80 26.72 27.21
C GLN A 199 17.13 25.73 28.34
N GLN A 200 16.34 24.66 28.48
CA GLN A 200 16.64 23.57 29.43
C GLN A 200 17.89 22.78 29.03
N LEU A 201 18.09 22.56 27.74
CA LEU A 201 19.28 21.89 27.22
C LEU A 201 20.57 22.70 27.52
N ALA A 202 20.52 24.02 27.36
CA ALA A 202 21.65 24.91 27.69
C ALA A 202 22.04 24.85 29.18
N LYS A 203 21.07 24.58 30.07
CA LYS A 203 21.29 24.36 31.51
C LYS A 203 21.86 22.97 31.82
N MET A 204 21.41 21.93 31.11
CA MET A 204 21.85 20.55 31.35
C MET A 204 23.23 20.20 30.75
N LEU A 205 23.69 20.93 29.74
CA LEU A 205 25.02 20.72 29.14
C LEU A 205 26.20 20.91 30.13
N PRO A 206 26.27 22.00 30.92
CA PRO A 206 27.28 22.15 31.97
C PRO A 206 27.30 21.02 33.01
N LEU A 207 26.11 20.51 33.37
CA LEU A 207 25.98 19.36 34.28
C LEU A 207 26.58 18.09 33.67
N ASN A 208 26.23 17.80 32.42
CA ASN A 208 26.77 16.68 31.67
C ASN A 208 28.31 16.75 31.58
N ASP A 209 28.86 17.91 31.19
CA ASP A 209 30.31 18.11 31.06
C ASP A 209 31.03 17.89 32.41
N MET A 210 30.46 18.38 33.51
CA MET A 210 31.03 18.20 34.85
C MET A 210 31.03 16.74 35.29
N VAL A 211 29.91 16.03 35.15
CA VAL A 211 29.81 14.61 35.51
C VAL A 211 30.79 13.77 34.71
N GLN A 212 30.91 14.02 33.40
CA GLN A 212 31.89 13.34 32.55
C GLN A 212 33.32 13.53 33.06
N MET A 213 33.70 14.76 33.41
CA MET A 213 35.05 15.03 33.93
C MET A 213 35.32 14.36 35.27
N LEU A 214 34.33 14.32 36.18
CA LEU A 214 34.49 13.63 37.46
C LEU A 214 34.72 12.12 37.27
N VAL A 215 33.99 11.48 36.35
CA VAL A 215 34.17 10.06 36.02
C VAL A 215 35.54 9.82 35.40
N VAL A 216 35.95 10.66 34.43
CA VAL A 216 37.25 10.60 33.78
C VAL A 216 38.40 10.73 34.80
N LEU A 217 38.35 11.74 35.67
CA LEU A 217 39.37 11.97 36.68
C LEU A 217 39.46 10.78 37.65
N ALA A 218 38.32 10.24 38.10
CA ALA A 218 38.30 9.08 38.98
C ALA A 218 39.01 7.87 38.36
N PHE A 219 38.75 7.57 37.08
CA PHE A 219 39.37 6.45 36.37
C PHE A 219 40.87 6.64 36.17
N ILE A 220 41.31 7.84 35.77
CA ILE A 220 42.74 8.13 35.57
C ILE A 220 43.47 8.12 36.92
N SER A 221 42.88 8.65 37.99
CA SER A 221 43.46 8.61 39.34
C SER A 221 43.59 7.18 39.86
N VAL A 222 42.60 6.32 39.63
CA VAL A 222 42.70 4.89 39.96
C VAL A 222 43.80 4.22 39.15
N ALA A 223 43.90 4.48 37.84
CA ALA A 223 44.97 3.93 37.01
C ALA A 223 46.36 4.40 37.47
N ALA A 224 46.52 5.67 37.83
CA ALA A 224 47.76 6.23 38.36
C ALA A 224 48.13 5.63 39.72
N ALA A 225 47.16 5.43 40.61
CA ALA A 225 47.37 4.79 41.91
C ALA A 225 47.78 3.32 41.77
N LEU A 226 47.15 2.57 40.86
CA LEU A 226 47.49 1.17 40.60
C LEU A 226 48.87 1.03 39.95
N ALA A 227 49.23 1.94 39.04
CA ALA A 227 50.59 2.03 38.48
C ALA A 227 51.62 2.35 39.58
N TRP A 228 51.29 3.20 40.55
CA TRP A 228 52.17 3.50 41.68
C TRP A 228 52.43 2.29 42.57
N VAL A 229 51.45 1.41 42.73
CA VAL A 229 51.58 0.13 43.47
C VAL A 229 52.40 -0.91 42.70
N GLY A 230 52.82 -0.61 41.47
CA GLY A 230 53.73 -1.46 40.68
C GLY A 230 53.04 -2.46 39.75
N LEU A 231 51.76 -2.24 39.40
CA LEU A 231 51.08 -3.01 38.36
C LEU A 231 51.58 -2.59 36.98
N ASP A 232 51.94 -3.58 36.15
CA ASP A 232 52.40 -3.34 34.79
C ASP A 232 51.26 -2.96 33.81
N ALA A 233 51.64 -2.49 32.62
CA ALA A 233 50.68 -2.05 31.61
C ALA A 233 49.74 -3.17 31.09
N PRO A 234 50.19 -4.42 30.83
CA PRO A 234 49.31 -5.52 30.43
C PRO A 234 48.22 -5.87 31.45
N HIS A 235 48.53 -5.88 32.75
CA HIS A 235 47.54 -6.16 33.79
C HIS A 235 46.50 -5.03 33.89
N LEU A 236 46.93 -3.77 33.83
CA LEU A 236 46.02 -2.62 33.81
C LEU A 236 45.13 -2.60 32.56
N LEU A 237 45.67 -2.98 31.39
CA LEU A 237 44.89 -3.10 30.15
C LEU A 237 43.85 -4.22 30.25
N THR A 238 44.17 -5.32 30.92
CA THR A 238 43.22 -6.41 31.20
C THR A 238 42.10 -5.95 32.13
N MET A 239 42.43 -5.20 33.19
CA MET A 239 41.42 -4.60 34.07
C MET A 239 40.53 -3.61 33.32
N LEU A 240 41.11 -2.75 32.47
CA LEU A 240 40.36 -1.82 31.61
C LEU A 240 39.42 -2.57 30.65
N THR A 241 39.87 -3.69 30.11
CA THR A 241 39.05 -4.58 29.28
C THR A 241 37.88 -5.17 30.07
N GLY A 242 38.10 -5.62 31.31
CA GLY A 242 37.03 -6.09 32.20
C GLY A 242 35.97 -5.03 32.49
N VAL A 243 36.39 -3.79 32.76
CA VAL A 243 35.46 -2.65 32.94
C VAL A 243 34.69 -2.36 31.65
N THR A 244 35.35 -2.44 30.49
CA THR A 244 34.71 -2.23 29.19
C THR A 244 33.69 -3.34 28.89
N ILE A 245 33.99 -4.61 29.22
CA ILE A 245 33.06 -5.74 29.08
C ILE A 245 31.82 -5.51 29.95
N ALA A 246 32.01 -5.13 31.21
CA ALA A 246 30.89 -4.81 32.11
C ALA A 246 30.02 -3.66 31.54
N GLY A 247 30.65 -2.60 31.04
CA GLY A 247 29.96 -1.48 30.38
C GLY A 247 29.21 -1.89 29.11
N ALA A 248 29.79 -2.77 28.28
CA ALA A 248 29.15 -3.28 27.07
C ALA A 248 27.95 -4.18 27.38
N LEU A 249 28.08 -5.08 28.37
CA LEU A 249 26.97 -5.92 28.86
C LEU A 249 25.84 -5.06 29.46
N TYR A 250 26.20 -4.02 30.20
CA TYR A 250 25.23 -3.08 30.77
C TYR A 250 24.50 -2.28 29.68
N THR A 251 25.23 -1.78 28.68
CA THR A 251 24.67 -1.11 27.50
C THR A 251 23.73 -2.05 26.75
N PHE A 252 24.12 -3.31 26.56
CA PHE A 252 23.28 -4.32 25.95
C PHE A 252 22.01 -4.58 26.77
N TYR A 253 22.10 -4.71 28.09
CA TYR A 253 20.96 -4.96 28.96
C TYR A 253 19.91 -3.84 28.92
N HIS A 254 20.34 -2.57 28.84
CA HIS A 254 19.45 -1.41 28.82
C HIS A 254 18.99 -0.96 27.42
N LEU A 255 19.75 -1.24 26.35
CA LEU A 255 19.38 -0.87 24.97
C LEU A 255 19.16 -2.06 24.03
N PRO A 256 18.57 -3.18 24.45
CA PRO A 256 18.62 -4.35 23.60
C PRO A 256 17.54 -4.32 22.52
N GLN A 257 16.43 -3.61 22.76
CA GLN A 257 15.40 -3.36 21.74
C GLN A 257 15.94 -2.48 20.62
N SER A 258 16.73 -1.47 20.95
CA SER A 258 17.41 -0.62 19.97
C SER A 258 18.36 -1.42 19.09
N LEU A 259 19.13 -2.33 19.69
CA LEU A 259 20.00 -3.24 18.95
C LEU A 259 19.21 -4.19 18.05
N LEU A 260 18.15 -4.80 18.58
CA LEU A 260 17.28 -5.69 17.80
C LEU A 260 16.62 -4.92 16.65
N ARG A 261 16.09 -3.72 16.90
CA ARG A 261 15.53 -2.82 15.88
C ARG A 261 16.57 -2.53 14.81
N PHE A 262 17.79 -2.19 15.19
CA PHE A 262 18.87 -1.92 14.24
C PHE A 262 19.18 -3.14 13.38
N VAL A 263 19.39 -4.31 13.98
CA VAL A 263 19.70 -5.55 13.27
C VAL A 263 18.55 -5.94 12.33
N VAL A 264 17.31 -5.97 12.84
CA VAL A 264 16.10 -6.28 12.06
C VAL A 264 15.93 -5.27 10.93
N SER A 265 16.10 -3.98 11.20
CA SER A 265 16.05 -2.91 10.22
C SER A 265 17.07 -3.14 9.10
N ARG A 266 18.30 -3.60 9.37
CA ARG A 266 19.28 -3.90 8.31
C ARG A 266 18.92 -5.09 7.46
N PHE A 267 18.47 -6.18 8.07
CA PHE A 267 17.96 -7.32 7.30
C PHE A 267 16.72 -6.94 6.49
N PHE A 268 15.88 -6.06 7.02
CA PHE A 268 14.68 -5.58 6.38
C PHE A 268 14.99 -4.65 5.19
N HIS A 269 15.84 -3.64 5.39
CA HIS A 269 16.27 -2.68 4.35
C HIS A 269 17.03 -3.34 3.19
N ALA A 270 17.57 -4.54 3.39
CA ALA A 270 18.17 -5.33 2.31
C ALA A 270 17.13 -5.71 1.23
N ARG A 271 15.89 -6.02 1.63
CA ARG A 271 14.82 -6.48 0.72
C ARG A 271 13.60 -5.57 0.64
N TYR A 272 13.47 -4.60 1.53
CA TYR A 272 12.31 -3.73 1.61
C TYR A 272 12.73 -2.26 1.67
N ARG A 273 11.90 -1.36 1.14
CA ARG A 273 12.03 0.08 1.35
C ARG A 273 10.84 0.53 2.17
N LEU A 274 11.10 1.03 3.37
CA LEU A 274 10.05 1.51 4.28
C LEU A 274 9.86 3.01 4.07
N LYS A 275 8.65 3.43 3.68
CA LYS A 275 8.23 4.83 3.61
C LYS A 275 7.24 5.09 4.74
N VAL A 276 7.53 6.09 5.58
CA VAL A 276 6.65 6.51 6.66
C VAL A 276 6.00 7.84 6.28
N ILE A 277 4.68 7.94 6.43
CA ILE A 277 3.88 9.13 6.12
C ILE A 277 3.11 9.53 7.38
N GLY A 278 3.03 10.83 7.68
CA GLY A 278 2.24 11.32 8.82
C GLY A 278 2.88 11.07 10.18
N PHE A 279 4.20 10.88 10.23
CA PHE A 279 4.96 10.65 11.47
C PHE A 279 4.73 11.77 12.50
N GLU A 280 4.60 13.00 12.04
CA GLU A 280 4.30 14.21 12.81
C GLU A 280 2.99 14.13 13.60
N HIS A 281 2.08 13.21 13.23
CA HIS A 281 0.84 12.98 13.95
C HIS A 281 1.00 12.13 15.22
N LEU A 282 2.17 11.51 15.44
CA LEU A 282 2.44 10.71 16.64
C LEU A 282 2.87 11.61 17.81
N PRO A 283 2.11 11.66 18.92
CA PRO A 283 2.50 12.43 20.10
C PRO A 283 3.80 11.90 20.73
N ALA A 284 4.73 12.82 21.01
CA ALA A 284 6.01 12.50 21.64
C ALA A 284 5.87 12.04 23.10
N ARG A 285 4.80 12.48 23.80
CA ARG A 285 4.50 12.18 25.20
C ARG A 285 3.01 11.90 25.38
N GLY A 286 2.65 11.29 26.51
CA GLY A 286 1.27 10.91 26.84
C GLY A 286 0.85 9.58 26.23
N GLY A 287 -0.24 9.02 26.75
CA GLY A 287 -0.76 7.71 26.33
C GLY A 287 -1.26 7.78 24.89
N VAL A 288 -0.83 6.85 24.04
CA VAL A 288 -1.23 6.78 22.63
C VAL A 288 -1.72 5.38 22.30
N LEU A 289 -2.90 5.29 21.67
CA LEU A 289 -3.42 4.03 21.16
C LEU A 289 -3.38 4.04 19.63
N LEU A 290 -2.52 3.19 19.06
CA LEU A 290 -2.39 2.99 17.62
C LEU A 290 -3.35 1.90 17.15
N LEU A 291 -4.21 2.23 16.19
CA LEU A 291 -5.22 1.31 15.61
C LEU A 291 -5.10 1.29 14.09
N GLY A 292 -5.05 0.12 13.47
CA GLY A 292 -4.84 0.00 12.03
C GLY A 292 -5.14 -1.37 11.46
N ASN A 293 -4.95 -1.51 10.15
CA ASN A 293 -5.16 -2.78 9.44
C ASN A 293 -4.12 -3.85 9.80
N HIS A 294 -4.51 -5.12 9.71
CA HIS A 294 -3.64 -6.27 10.00
C HIS A 294 -3.53 -7.20 8.79
N ILE A 295 -2.53 -6.99 7.93
CA ILE A 295 -2.34 -7.69 6.66
C ILE A 295 -1.29 -8.81 6.74
N SER A 296 -0.35 -8.76 7.70
CA SER A 296 0.79 -9.67 7.74
C SER A 296 1.21 -10.11 9.16
N PHE A 297 2.03 -11.18 9.21
CA PHE A 297 2.65 -11.67 10.45
C PHE A 297 3.72 -10.74 11.04
N ILE A 298 4.19 -9.74 10.30
CA ILE A 298 5.28 -8.83 10.71
C ILE A 298 4.81 -7.38 10.84
N ASP A 299 3.50 -7.13 10.82
CA ASP A 299 2.93 -5.78 10.91
C ASP A 299 3.41 -5.05 12.16
N TRP A 300 3.46 -5.76 13.30
CA TRP A 300 4.00 -5.22 14.55
C TRP A 300 5.43 -4.67 14.37
N ALA A 301 6.29 -5.39 13.65
CA ALA A 301 7.67 -4.96 13.42
C ALA A 301 7.73 -3.72 12.52
N LEU A 302 6.85 -3.63 11.52
CA LEU A 302 6.77 -2.43 10.67
C LEU A 302 6.34 -1.20 11.44
N VAL A 303 5.26 -1.32 12.23
CA VAL A 303 4.75 -0.20 13.01
C VAL A 303 5.80 0.21 14.07
N GLN A 304 6.51 -0.75 14.67
CA GLN A 304 7.63 -0.44 15.57
C GLN A 304 8.80 0.25 14.87
N MET A 305 9.17 -0.17 13.65
CA MET A 305 10.23 0.50 12.88
C MET A 305 9.83 1.90 12.41
N ALA A 306 8.53 2.12 12.18
CA ALA A 306 7.99 3.42 11.79
C ALA A 306 7.74 4.36 12.99
N SER A 307 7.66 3.82 14.20
CA SER A 307 7.47 4.58 15.45
C SER A 307 8.80 4.84 16.16
N PRO A 308 9.03 6.09 16.64
CA PRO A 308 10.21 6.41 17.44
C PRO A 308 10.04 5.95 18.89
N ARG A 309 8.79 5.80 19.36
CA ARG A 309 8.43 5.34 20.70
C ARG A 309 8.39 3.82 20.75
N GLN A 310 8.75 3.26 21.89
CA GLN A 310 8.51 1.86 22.17
C GLN A 310 7.00 1.61 22.14
N LEU A 311 6.58 0.60 21.37
CA LEU A 311 5.19 0.22 21.25
C LEU A 311 4.93 -1.07 22.02
N HIS A 312 3.93 -1.03 22.89
CA HIS A 312 3.39 -2.22 23.52
C HIS A 312 2.37 -2.85 22.58
N PHE A 313 2.76 -3.95 21.95
CA PHE A 313 1.86 -4.66 21.03
C PHE A 313 0.88 -5.52 21.78
N VAL A 314 -0.36 -5.46 21.32
CA VAL A 314 -1.42 -6.33 21.80
C VAL A 314 -1.53 -7.51 20.84
N ILE A 315 -1.11 -8.71 21.29
CA ILE A 315 -1.02 -9.92 20.46
C ILE A 315 -1.89 -11.03 21.05
N GLU A 316 -2.47 -11.86 20.19
CA GLU A 316 -3.24 -13.02 20.62
C GLU A 316 -2.39 -14.02 21.43
N LYS A 317 -2.93 -14.49 22.56
CA LYS A 317 -2.23 -15.32 23.56
C LYS A 317 -1.62 -16.60 22.97
N GLY A 318 -2.29 -17.26 22.05
CA GLY A 318 -1.77 -18.44 21.34
C GLY A 318 -0.54 -18.17 20.43
N TYR A 319 -0.29 -16.93 20.01
CA TYR A 319 1.00 -16.55 19.39
C TYR A 319 2.05 -16.22 20.45
N TYR A 320 1.65 -15.55 21.53
CA TYR A 320 2.52 -15.18 22.64
C TYR A 320 3.14 -16.39 23.36
N GLU A 321 2.36 -17.46 23.55
CA GLU A 321 2.77 -18.63 24.33
C GLU A 321 3.68 -19.62 23.60
N ARG A 322 4.02 -19.37 22.32
CA ARG A 322 4.97 -20.23 21.59
C ARG A 322 6.33 -20.19 22.28
N TRP A 323 6.87 -21.35 22.66
CA TRP A 323 8.07 -21.46 23.51
C TRP A 323 9.26 -20.64 23.00
N TYR A 324 9.46 -20.60 21.68
CA TYR A 324 10.55 -19.88 21.03
C TYR A 324 10.32 -18.36 20.89
N LEU A 325 9.08 -17.88 21.06
CA LEU A 325 8.73 -16.45 21.01
C LEU A 325 8.49 -15.85 22.40
N LYS A 326 7.99 -16.64 23.36
CA LYS A 326 7.54 -16.17 24.68
C LYS A 326 8.59 -15.33 25.41
N GLY A 327 9.85 -15.77 25.41
CA GLY A 327 10.95 -15.04 26.04
C GLY A 327 11.17 -13.66 25.40
N VAL A 328 11.22 -13.61 24.06
CA VAL A 328 11.42 -12.38 23.29
C VAL A 328 10.22 -11.44 23.42
N LEU A 329 8.99 -11.96 23.31
CA LEU A 329 7.76 -11.15 23.40
C LEU A 329 7.54 -10.57 24.81
N LYS A 330 7.83 -11.34 25.86
CA LYS A 330 7.81 -10.85 27.24
C LYS A 330 8.80 -9.71 27.43
N TRP A 331 9.99 -9.86 26.85
CA TRP A 331 11.04 -8.86 26.92
C TRP A 331 10.78 -7.61 26.05
N LEU A 332 10.01 -7.74 24.96
CA LEU A 332 9.52 -6.62 24.14
C LEU A 332 8.31 -5.89 24.76
N GLY A 333 7.82 -6.29 25.93
CA GLY A 333 6.68 -5.66 26.58
C GLY A 333 5.34 -5.90 25.89
N VAL A 334 5.23 -7.00 25.11
CA VAL A 334 4.00 -7.39 24.41
C VAL A 334 2.93 -7.83 25.41
N VAL A 335 1.70 -7.34 25.23
CA VAL A 335 0.53 -7.67 26.05
C VAL A 335 -0.26 -8.80 25.38
N PRO A 336 -0.34 -10.00 25.99
CA PRO A 336 -1.14 -11.09 25.45
C PRO A 336 -2.64 -10.88 25.71
N ILE A 337 -3.47 -11.14 24.69
CA ILE A 337 -4.94 -11.11 24.79
C ILE A 337 -5.53 -12.43 24.29
N SER A 338 -6.46 -13.02 25.03
CA SER A 338 -7.24 -14.16 24.53
C SER A 338 -8.29 -13.70 23.52
N SER A 339 -8.57 -14.54 22.53
CA SER A 339 -9.56 -14.26 21.46
C SER A 339 -11.01 -14.10 21.96
N SER A 340 -11.27 -14.49 23.21
CA SER A 340 -12.34 -14.01 24.09
C SER A 340 -11.74 -12.97 25.04
N ALA A 341 -12.13 -11.70 24.91
CA ALA A 341 -11.59 -10.63 25.74
C ALA A 341 -11.85 -10.91 27.23
N SER A 342 -10.83 -11.37 27.97
CA SER A 342 -10.85 -11.33 29.43
C SER A 342 -10.73 -9.86 29.84
N ALA A 343 -11.57 -9.42 30.78
CA ALA A 343 -11.55 -8.05 31.31
C ALA A 343 -10.11 -7.62 31.71
N ASP A 344 -9.35 -8.55 32.30
CA ASP A 344 -7.96 -8.41 32.75
C ASP A 344 -6.99 -7.93 31.65
N SER A 345 -7.24 -8.29 30.39
CA SER A 345 -6.34 -7.93 29.27
C SER A 345 -6.53 -6.49 28.81
N LEU A 346 -7.76 -5.98 28.84
CA LEU A 346 -8.06 -4.59 28.49
C LEU A 346 -7.66 -3.65 29.63
N GLU A 347 -7.78 -4.10 30.88
CA GLU A 347 -7.31 -3.36 32.06
C GLU A 347 -5.81 -3.07 31.97
N LYS A 348 -5.00 -4.06 31.57
CA LYS A 348 -3.57 -3.86 31.35
C LYS A 348 -3.24 -2.86 30.24
N VAL A 349 -4.05 -2.82 29.18
CA VAL A 349 -3.92 -1.79 28.14
C VAL A 349 -4.24 -0.41 28.74
N THR A 350 -5.31 -0.30 29.52
CA THR A 350 -5.69 0.94 30.22
C THR A 350 -4.59 1.41 31.18
N GLU A 351 -3.96 0.52 31.94
CA GLU A 351 -2.84 0.85 32.83
C GLU A 351 -1.64 1.44 32.07
N LEU A 352 -1.22 0.81 30.97
CA LEU A 352 -0.13 1.30 30.14
C LEU A 352 -0.45 2.68 29.54
N LEU A 353 -1.69 2.85 29.08
CA LEU A 353 -2.17 4.13 28.54
C LEU A 353 -2.18 5.23 29.62
N LYS A 354 -2.57 4.91 30.86
CA LYS A 354 -2.50 5.84 32.02
C LYS A 354 -1.06 6.17 32.41
N ALA A 355 -0.14 5.21 32.28
CA ALA A 355 1.29 5.42 32.47
C ALA A 355 1.92 6.29 31.37
N GLY A 356 1.15 6.68 30.35
CA GLY A 356 1.62 7.53 29.26
C GLY A 356 2.32 6.77 28.15
N GLU A 357 2.20 5.44 28.09
CA GLU A 357 2.86 4.58 27.10
C GLU A 357 2.09 4.52 25.77
N ALA A 358 2.80 4.10 24.71
CA ALA A 358 2.21 3.88 23.39
C ALA A 358 1.83 2.40 23.22
N VAL A 359 0.56 2.13 22.98
CA VAL A 359 0.02 0.78 22.77
C VAL A 359 -0.43 0.64 21.32
N CYS A 360 -0.10 -0.48 20.67
CA CYS A 360 -0.55 -0.80 19.32
C CYS A 360 -1.48 -2.01 19.34
N LEU A 361 -2.69 -1.82 18.80
CA LEU A 361 -3.74 -2.83 18.76
C LEU A 361 -4.34 -2.92 17.35
N PHE A 362 -4.56 -4.15 16.89
CA PHE A 362 -5.20 -4.42 15.61
C PHE A 362 -6.69 -4.72 15.83
N PRO A 363 -7.62 -3.78 15.53
CA PRO A 363 -9.04 -3.93 15.83
C PRO A 363 -9.73 -5.08 15.07
N GLU A 364 -9.15 -5.57 13.97
CA GLU A 364 -9.64 -6.76 13.24
C GLU A 364 -9.52 -8.05 14.06
N GLY A 365 -8.62 -8.08 15.06
CA GLY A 365 -8.40 -9.23 15.95
C GLY A 365 -7.75 -10.46 15.30
N ALA A 366 -7.59 -10.47 13.98
CA ALA A 366 -6.88 -11.50 13.22
C ALA A 366 -6.23 -10.89 11.98
N ILE A 367 -5.16 -11.53 11.51
CA ILE A 367 -4.54 -11.18 10.21
C ILE A 367 -5.54 -11.45 9.09
N SER A 368 -5.71 -10.51 8.18
CA SER A 368 -6.64 -10.59 7.05
C SER A 368 -6.32 -11.78 6.14
N ARG A 369 -7.39 -12.40 5.62
CA ARG A 369 -7.35 -13.51 4.64
C ARG A 369 -7.74 -13.08 3.23
N THR A 370 -8.36 -11.92 3.10
CA THR A 370 -8.82 -11.38 1.82
C THR A 370 -8.00 -10.16 1.37
N GLY A 371 -7.16 -9.60 2.25
CA GLY A 371 -6.44 -8.36 2.00
C GLY A 371 -7.32 -7.10 2.13
N GLN A 372 -8.63 -7.27 2.33
CA GLN A 372 -9.57 -6.21 2.70
C GLN A 372 -9.64 -6.03 4.22
N LEU A 373 -10.06 -4.84 4.63
CA LEU A 373 -10.33 -4.47 6.02
C LEU A 373 -11.60 -5.16 6.54
N GLY A 374 -11.43 -6.11 7.46
CA GLY A 374 -12.52 -6.85 8.10
C GLY A 374 -13.29 -6.05 9.15
N GLU A 375 -14.19 -6.73 9.87
CA GLU A 375 -14.94 -6.15 11.00
C GLU A 375 -14.00 -5.63 12.10
N PHE A 376 -14.29 -4.46 12.66
CA PHE A 376 -13.53 -3.89 13.77
C PHE A 376 -14.20 -4.18 15.11
N LYS A 377 -13.44 -4.76 16.04
CA LYS A 377 -13.93 -5.07 17.39
C LYS A 377 -13.91 -3.82 18.27
N ARG A 378 -14.99 -3.61 19.03
CA ARG A 378 -15.20 -2.47 19.94
C ARG A 378 -14.42 -2.56 21.27
N GLY A 379 -13.51 -3.51 21.42
CA GLY A 379 -12.76 -3.73 22.66
C GLY A 379 -11.91 -2.53 23.08
N TYR A 380 -11.38 -1.78 22.10
CA TYR A 380 -10.54 -0.62 22.33
C TYR A 380 -11.31 0.56 22.97
N GLU A 381 -12.60 0.70 22.68
CA GLU A 381 -13.45 1.78 23.20
C GLU A 381 -13.51 1.73 24.75
N LYS A 382 -13.53 0.52 25.31
CA LYS A 382 -13.49 0.33 26.77
C LYS A 382 -12.12 0.68 27.35
N ALA A 383 -11.04 0.37 26.64
CA ALA A 383 -9.68 0.56 27.13
C ALA A 383 -9.28 2.05 27.27
N VAL A 384 -9.88 2.93 26.47
CA VAL A 384 -9.58 4.38 26.45
C VAL A 384 -10.56 5.24 27.27
N LYS A 385 -11.64 4.66 27.80
CA LYS A 385 -12.74 5.42 28.39
C LYS A 385 -12.31 6.29 29.57
N ASP A 386 -11.43 5.76 30.43
CA ASP A 386 -10.96 6.41 31.67
C ASP A 386 -9.50 6.88 31.56
N THR A 387 -9.07 7.28 30.36
CA THR A 387 -7.71 7.77 30.08
C THR A 387 -7.72 9.08 29.30
N ASP A 388 -6.64 9.85 29.41
CA ASP A 388 -6.37 11.03 28.57
C ASP A 388 -5.61 10.65 27.28
N THR A 389 -5.91 9.46 26.76
CA THR A 389 -5.22 8.88 25.61
C THR A 389 -5.69 9.47 24.30
N VAL A 390 -4.75 9.62 23.38
CA VAL A 390 -5.01 9.97 21.98
C VAL A 390 -5.04 8.72 21.13
N ILE A 391 -6.06 8.56 20.29
CA ILE A 391 -6.11 7.50 19.28
C ILE A 391 -5.44 7.98 18.01
N VAL A 392 -4.50 7.21 17.46
CA VAL A 392 -3.85 7.53 16.18
C VAL A 392 -4.11 6.35 15.21
N PRO A 393 -4.86 6.57 14.12
CA PRO A 393 -5.08 5.52 13.13
C PRO A 393 -3.81 5.31 12.30
N PHE A 394 -3.56 4.10 11.84
CA PHE A 394 -2.50 3.81 10.88
C PHE A 394 -2.95 2.85 9.78
N TYR A 395 -2.26 2.90 8.64
CA TYR A 395 -2.50 2.01 7.51
C TYR A 395 -1.17 1.46 6.98
N LEU A 396 -1.11 0.14 6.82
CA LEU A 396 -0.01 -0.63 6.28
C LEU A 396 -0.29 -1.05 4.85
N HIS A 397 0.63 -0.74 3.93
CA HIS A 397 0.57 -1.13 2.53
C HIS A 397 1.87 -1.79 2.06
N GLY A 398 1.76 -2.71 1.09
CA GLY A 398 2.91 -3.35 0.41
C GLY A 398 3.26 -4.77 0.88
N LEU A 399 2.62 -5.26 1.95
CA LEU A 399 2.86 -6.62 2.46
C LEU A 399 1.88 -7.68 1.97
N TRP A 400 0.70 -7.30 1.50
CA TRP A 400 -0.20 -8.23 0.80
C TRP A 400 0.47 -8.68 -0.49
N GLY A 401 0.52 -9.99 -0.74
CA GLY A 401 1.33 -10.55 -1.81
C GLY A 401 2.80 -10.75 -1.44
N SER A 402 3.16 -10.72 -0.15
CA SER A 402 4.48 -11.11 0.33
C SER A 402 4.46 -12.48 1.02
N ARG A 403 5.65 -13.01 1.35
CA ARG A 403 5.78 -14.25 2.17
C ARG A 403 5.22 -14.09 3.58
N PHE A 404 4.95 -12.86 4.03
CA PHE A 404 4.46 -12.55 5.36
C PHE A 404 2.94 -12.37 5.42
N SER A 405 2.23 -12.49 4.29
CA SER A 405 0.77 -12.42 4.25
C SER A 405 0.16 -13.77 3.88
N ARG A 406 -1.17 -13.88 3.95
CA ARG A 406 -1.93 -15.06 3.50
C ARG A 406 -2.27 -15.04 2.00
N SER A 407 -1.66 -14.15 1.23
CA SER A 407 -1.76 -14.16 -0.22
C SER A 407 -1.29 -15.49 -0.82
N SER A 408 -1.82 -15.82 -1.99
CA SER A 408 -1.39 -16.98 -2.76
C SER A 408 0.09 -16.92 -3.15
N GLY A 409 0.67 -18.09 -3.44
CA GLY A 409 2.04 -18.18 -3.95
C GLY A 409 2.23 -17.51 -5.32
N PHE A 410 1.20 -17.54 -6.16
CA PHE A 410 1.21 -16.95 -7.51
C PHE A 410 1.21 -15.43 -7.45
N LEU A 411 0.29 -14.84 -6.69
CA LEU A 411 0.23 -13.40 -6.45
C LEU A 411 1.60 -12.90 -5.98
N ARG A 412 2.19 -13.60 -5.01
CA ARG A 412 3.53 -13.28 -4.49
C ARG A 412 4.62 -13.23 -5.56
N GLN A 413 4.66 -14.21 -6.47
CA GLN A 413 5.63 -14.20 -7.57
C GLN A 413 5.42 -13.00 -8.51
N ASN A 414 4.17 -12.60 -8.73
CA ASN A 414 3.83 -11.44 -9.55
C ASN A 414 4.09 -10.09 -8.86
N ARG A 415 4.09 -10.05 -7.52
CA ARG A 415 4.42 -8.84 -6.75
C ARG A 415 5.92 -8.56 -6.65
N HIS A 416 6.78 -9.55 -6.92
CA HIS A 416 8.23 -9.34 -6.98
C HIS A 416 8.64 -8.58 -8.27
N SER A 417 8.59 -7.25 -8.23
CA SER A 417 9.19 -6.36 -9.24
C SER A 417 10.47 -5.72 -8.70
N GLY A 418 11.62 -6.08 -9.24
CA GLY A 418 12.91 -5.50 -8.86
C GLY A 418 13.56 -6.15 -7.63
N PHE A 419 14.52 -5.45 -7.02
CA PHE A 419 15.35 -5.98 -5.92
C PHE A 419 14.77 -5.71 -4.52
N LYS A 420 13.86 -4.73 -4.39
CA LYS A 420 13.24 -4.36 -3.11
C LYS A 420 11.75 -4.14 -3.27
N THR A 421 10.98 -4.51 -2.25
CA THR A 421 9.54 -4.25 -2.17
C THR A 421 9.31 -2.97 -1.37
N ASP A 422 8.53 -2.04 -1.92
CA ASP A 422 8.17 -0.80 -1.23
C ASP A 422 7.01 -1.06 -0.26
N ILE A 423 7.15 -0.56 0.96
CA ILE A 423 6.19 -0.70 2.05
C ILE A 423 5.90 0.69 2.59
N VAL A 424 4.62 0.98 2.78
CA VAL A 424 4.17 2.27 3.29
C VAL A 424 3.48 2.06 4.64
N VAL A 425 3.90 2.85 5.63
CA VAL A 425 3.21 3.00 6.91
C VAL A 425 2.73 4.43 6.98
N ALA A 426 1.42 4.62 6.91
CA ALA A 426 0.79 5.93 7.04
C ALA A 426 0.17 6.06 8.43
N PHE A 427 0.47 7.15 9.14
CA PHE A 427 -0.18 7.53 10.40
C PHE A 427 -1.13 8.69 10.12
N GLY A 428 -2.40 8.53 10.46
CA GLY A 428 -3.41 9.57 10.31
C GLY A 428 -3.41 10.56 11.47
N LYS A 429 -4.23 11.61 11.35
CA LYS A 429 -4.38 12.62 12.39
C LYS A 429 -4.93 12.01 13.70
N PRO A 430 -4.54 12.55 14.88
CA PRO A 430 -5.17 12.23 16.16
C PRO A 430 -6.70 12.26 16.10
N LEU A 431 -7.34 11.22 16.62
CA LEU A 431 -8.79 11.06 16.66
C LEU A 431 -9.31 11.20 18.11
N PRO A 432 -10.56 11.65 18.29
CA PRO A 432 -11.21 11.71 19.60
C PRO A 432 -11.29 10.33 20.27
N ARG A 433 -11.17 10.27 21.59
CA ARG A 433 -11.23 9.02 22.37
C ARG A 433 -12.58 8.30 22.31
N ASN A 434 -13.66 9.02 21.98
CA ASN A 434 -15.02 8.49 21.88
C ASN A 434 -15.39 8.02 20.46
N ILE A 435 -14.42 7.95 19.55
CA ILE A 435 -14.67 7.51 18.18
C ILE A 435 -15.17 6.05 18.14
N GLN A 436 -16.26 5.85 17.44
CA GLN A 436 -16.88 4.53 17.27
C GLN A 436 -16.10 3.68 16.27
N ALA A 437 -16.17 2.35 16.42
CA ALA A 437 -15.42 1.41 15.56
C ALA A 437 -15.65 1.60 14.05
N TYR A 438 -16.89 1.89 13.63
CA TYR A 438 -17.22 2.11 12.21
C TYR A 438 -16.61 3.40 11.67
N GLU A 439 -16.60 4.48 12.46
CA GLU A 439 -16.01 5.76 12.06
C GLU A 439 -14.49 5.65 12.00
N LEU A 440 -13.88 4.96 12.96
CA LEU A 440 -12.45 4.62 12.93
C LEU A 440 -12.09 3.82 11.67
N LYS A 441 -12.91 2.82 11.32
CA LYS A 441 -12.73 2.01 10.10
C LYS A 441 -12.78 2.90 8.85
N GLN A 442 -13.75 3.82 8.77
CA GLN A 442 -13.85 4.79 7.68
C GLN A 442 -12.60 5.68 7.59
N LYS A 443 -12.08 6.20 8.72
CA LYS A 443 -10.83 6.99 8.73
C LYS A 443 -9.62 6.19 8.27
N ILE A 444 -9.56 4.89 8.57
CA ILE A 444 -8.49 4.01 8.10
C ILE A 444 -8.63 3.69 6.60
N PHE A 445 -9.85 3.54 6.07
CA PHE A 445 -10.06 3.47 4.61
C PHE A 445 -9.61 4.77 3.93
N ASP A 446 -9.95 5.92 4.48
CA ASP A 446 -9.52 7.21 3.94
C ASP A 446 -7.98 7.37 4.01
N LEU A 447 -7.32 6.80 5.01
CA LEU A 447 -5.85 6.77 5.11
C LEU A 447 -5.22 5.82 4.08
N SER A 448 -5.96 4.77 3.67
CA SER A 448 -5.49 3.85 2.63
C SER A 448 -5.24 4.58 1.32
N PHE A 449 -5.99 5.64 1.01
CA PHE A 449 -5.76 6.49 -0.16
C PHE A 449 -4.37 7.06 -0.22
N THR A 450 -3.91 7.68 0.87
CA THR A 450 -2.59 8.32 0.91
C THR A 450 -1.49 7.30 0.67
N SER A 451 -1.65 6.08 1.21
CA SER A 451 -0.68 5.01 1.01
C SER A 451 -0.67 4.47 -0.43
N TRP A 452 -1.85 4.28 -1.03
CA TRP A 452 -1.99 3.76 -2.38
C TRP A 452 -1.67 4.80 -3.45
N ASP A 453 -1.94 6.08 -3.19
CA ASP A 453 -1.48 7.20 -4.01
C ASP A 453 0.04 7.25 -4.04
N ALA A 454 0.71 7.18 -2.86
CA ALA A 454 2.16 7.07 -2.81
C ALA A 454 2.70 5.84 -3.55
N TYR A 455 2.01 4.70 -3.47
CA TYR A 455 2.37 3.48 -4.21
C TYR A 455 2.17 3.61 -5.72
N SER A 456 1.13 4.30 -6.16
CA SER A 456 0.79 4.44 -7.59
C SER A 456 1.82 5.26 -8.38
N HIS A 457 2.68 6.03 -7.72
CA HIS A 457 3.83 6.69 -8.35
C HIS A 457 5.05 5.75 -8.52
N MET A 458 5.02 4.58 -7.90
CA MET A 458 6.08 3.55 -7.97
C MET A 458 5.67 2.35 -8.83
N ILE A 459 4.41 2.27 -9.26
CA ILE A 459 3.89 1.14 -10.03
C ILE A 459 4.37 1.20 -11.48
N ASP A 460 4.79 0.05 -12.00
CA ASP A 460 5.09 -0.08 -13.42
C ASP A 460 3.80 -0.03 -14.27
N PRO A 461 3.86 0.50 -15.51
CA PRO A 461 2.74 0.46 -16.43
C PRO A 461 2.36 -0.98 -16.78
N ILE A 462 1.09 -1.21 -17.12
CA ILE A 462 0.52 -2.53 -17.45
C ILE A 462 1.40 -3.32 -18.43
N LEU A 463 1.90 -2.68 -19.48
CA LEU A 463 2.71 -3.34 -20.50
C LEU A 463 4.05 -3.89 -19.99
N LEU A 464 4.64 -3.23 -18.99
CA LEU A 464 5.92 -3.66 -18.46
C LEU A 464 5.71 -4.83 -17.50
N ASN A 465 4.65 -4.75 -16.68
CA ASN A 465 4.23 -5.86 -15.85
C ASN A 465 3.82 -7.08 -16.69
N TRP A 466 3.04 -6.88 -17.75
CA TRP A 466 2.68 -7.91 -18.73
C TRP A 466 3.91 -8.55 -19.36
N LEU A 467 4.88 -7.78 -19.86
CA LEU A 467 6.06 -8.36 -20.49
C LEU A 467 6.85 -9.24 -19.51
N ARG A 468 6.98 -8.83 -18.24
CA ARG A 468 7.66 -9.60 -17.20
C ARG A 468 6.90 -10.88 -16.83
N SER A 469 5.58 -10.78 -16.61
CA SER A 469 4.75 -11.94 -16.28
C SER A 469 4.69 -12.91 -17.45
N ALA A 470 4.49 -12.42 -18.67
CA ALA A 470 4.47 -13.22 -19.88
C ALA A 470 5.82 -13.91 -20.15
N LYS A 471 6.96 -13.23 -19.95
CA LYS A 471 8.28 -13.87 -20.02
C LYS A 471 8.45 -14.98 -18.99
N ARG A 472 7.95 -14.79 -17.76
CA ARG A 472 7.99 -15.82 -16.71
C ARG A 472 7.11 -17.03 -17.03
N GLN A 473 5.93 -16.82 -17.62
CA GLN A 473 5.03 -17.91 -18.03
C GLN A 473 5.47 -18.61 -19.34
N SER A 474 6.27 -17.93 -20.19
CA SER A 474 6.98 -18.49 -21.34
C SER A 474 6.08 -19.23 -22.36
N PHE A 475 6.04 -20.57 -22.29
CA PHE A 475 5.31 -21.42 -23.24
C PHE A 475 3.86 -21.68 -22.84
N ARG A 476 3.46 -21.31 -21.62
CA ARG A 476 2.08 -21.43 -21.15
C ARG A 476 1.15 -20.56 -21.99
N ILE A 477 -0.13 -20.92 -21.99
CA ILE A 477 -1.19 -20.22 -22.74
C ILE A 477 -1.30 -18.79 -22.21
N ALA A 478 -1.35 -17.82 -23.11
CA ALA A 478 -1.63 -16.42 -22.79
C ALA A 478 -3.06 -16.04 -23.19
N ALA A 479 -3.45 -16.42 -24.40
CA ALA A 479 -4.76 -16.11 -24.95
C ALA A 479 -5.22 -17.23 -25.91
N SER A 480 -6.52 -17.49 -25.95
CA SER A 480 -7.16 -18.35 -26.95
C SER A 480 -8.56 -17.83 -27.23
N ASP A 481 -9.04 -17.94 -28.47
CA ASP A 481 -10.48 -17.93 -28.71
C ASP A 481 -11.05 -19.32 -28.37
N VAL A 482 -12.32 -19.42 -27.96
CA VAL A 482 -12.97 -20.72 -27.60
C VAL A 482 -12.79 -21.79 -28.68
N ILE A 483 -12.97 -21.39 -29.94
CA ILE A 483 -12.91 -22.26 -31.13
C ILE A 483 -11.51 -22.22 -31.77
N GLY A 484 -10.62 -21.33 -31.31
CA GLY A 484 -9.29 -21.12 -31.89
C GLY A 484 -8.19 -21.98 -31.28
N GLU A 485 -7.00 -21.89 -31.89
CA GLU A 485 -5.79 -22.47 -31.31
C GLU A 485 -5.24 -21.60 -30.17
N PRO A 486 -4.83 -22.20 -29.05
CA PRO A 486 -4.20 -21.48 -27.96
C PRO A 486 -2.86 -20.86 -28.37
N MET A 487 -2.64 -19.61 -27.97
CA MET A 487 -1.38 -18.91 -28.15
C MET A 487 -0.59 -18.88 -26.84
N SER A 488 0.68 -19.25 -26.90
CA SER A 488 1.58 -19.12 -25.75
C SER A 488 2.00 -17.67 -25.49
N HIS A 489 2.49 -17.36 -24.30
CA HIS A 489 3.00 -16.03 -23.97
C HIS A 489 4.10 -15.55 -24.92
N HIS A 490 5.06 -16.41 -25.30
CA HIS A 490 6.07 -16.04 -26.30
C HIS A 490 5.43 -15.65 -27.65
N ARG A 491 4.50 -16.46 -28.17
CA ARG A 491 3.79 -16.16 -29.42
C ARG A 491 2.95 -14.89 -29.32
N PHE A 492 2.33 -14.65 -28.16
CA PHE A 492 1.52 -13.47 -27.90
C PHE A 492 2.38 -12.19 -27.85
N ILE A 493 3.52 -12.20 -27.15
CA ILE A 493 4.49 -11.08 -27.16
C ILE A 493 4.97 -10.80 -28.59
N THR A 494 5.34 -11.85 -29.34
CA THR A 494 5.74 -11.72 -30.74
C THR A 494 4.67 -11.05 -31.59
N ALA A 495 3.41 -11.48 -31.45
CA ALA A 495 2.30 -10.87 -32.16
C ALA A 495 2.13 -9.40 -31.78
N VAL A 496 2.10 -9.07 -30.49
CA VAL A 496 1.99 -7.68 -29.99
C VAL A 496 3.09 -6.79 -30.58
N PHE A 497 4.37 -7.20 -30.50
CA PHE A 497 5.48 -6.41 -31.03
C PHE A 497 5.42 -6.23 -32.55
N ARG A 498 4.96 -7.26 -33.29
CA ARG A 498 4.83 -7.15 -34.75
C ARG A 498 3.66 -6.29 -35.17
N PHE A 499 2.50 -6.43 -34.53
CA PHE A 499 1.34 -5.57 -34.78
C PHE A 499 1.65 -4.13 -34.39
N ALA A 500 2.33 -3.88 -33.26
CA ALA A 500 2.77 -2.56 -32.84
C ALA A 500 3.64 -1.89 -33.91
N ALA A 501 4.60 -2.64 -34.48
CA ALA A 501 5.47 -2.12 -35.54
C ALA A 501 4.69 -1.73 -36.81
N GLU A 502 3.67 -2.48 -37.21
CA GLU A 502 2.85 -2.14 -38.39
C GLU A 502 1.87 -1.01 -38.11
N ILE A 503 1.23 -0.99 -36.93
CA ILE A 503 0.37 0.11 -36.50
C ILE A 503 1.14 1.42 -36.45
N ASN A 504 2.37 1.42 -35.92
CA ASN A 504 3.19 2.62 -35.81
C ASN A 504 3.58 3.22 -37.18
N LYS A 505 3.75 2.38 -38.21
CA LYS A 505 4.02 2.87 -39.58
C LYS A 505 2.79 3.52 -40.20
N LEU A 506 1.63 2.91 -39.99
CA LEU A 506 0.39 3.35 -40.62
C LEU A 506 -0.20 4.57 -39.91
N SER A 507 -0.05 4.65 -38.60
CA SER A 507 -0.81 5.58 -37.77
C SER A 507 0.17 6.36 -36.88
N PRO A 508 0.71 7.51 -37.35
CA PRO A 508 1.56 8.38 -36.53
C PRO A 508 0.79 9.08 -35.41
N GLU A 509 -0.54 9.21 -35.50
CA GLU A 509 -1.41 9.84 -34.51
C GLU A 509 -1.37 9.16 -33.13
N GLN A 510 -1.75 9.90 -32.08
CA GLN A 510 -1.71 9.43 -30.70
C GLN A 510 -2.91 8.55 -30.32
N ASN A 511 -4.11 8.87 -30.82
CA ASN A 511 -5.32 8.14 -30.53
C ASN A 511 -5.60 7.10 -31.63
N ILE A 512 -5.66 5.82 -31.26
CA ILE A 512 -5.88 4.73 -32.20
C ILE A 512 -7.25 4.10 -31.97
N GLY A 513 -8.11 4.16 -33.00
CA GLY A 513 -9.46 3.62 -32.99
C GLY A 513 -9.47 2.09 -33.12
N MET A 514 -10.22 1.42 -32.25
CA MET A 514 -10.41 -0.02 -32.23
C MET A 514 -11.90 -0.37 -32.32
N LEU A 515 -12.26 -1.17 -33.32
CA LEU A 515 -13.60 -1.73 -33.49
C LEU A 515 -13.47 -3.25 -33.60
N LEU A 516 -13.27 -3.89 -32.45
CA LEU A 516 -12.95 -5.31 -32.34
C LEU A 516 -13.79 -5.97 -31.25
N PRO A 517 -14.18 -7.24 -31.42
CA PRO A 517 -14.86 -7.98 -30.38
C PRO A 517 -13.86 -8.56 -29.38
N THR A 518 -14.37 -9.08 -28.27
CA THR A 518 -13.56 -9.83 -27.30
C THR A 518 -13.00 -11.09 -27.96
N SER A 519 -11.70 -11.04 -28.26
CA SER A 519 -10.98 -12.06 -29.02
C SER A 519 -9.49 -11.98 -28.71
N ALA A 520 -8.74 -13.04 -29.01
CA ALA A 520 -7.28 -13.02 -28.90
C ALA A 520 -6.67 -11.93 -29.80
N GLY A 521 -7.21 -11.73 -31.01
CA GLY A 521 -6.82 -10.65 -31.91
C GLY A 521 -7.10 -9.25 -31.34
N GLY A 522 -8.27 -9.06 -30.72
CA GLY A 522 -8.63 -7.83 -30.00
C GLY A 522 -7.65 -7.52 -28.87
N ALA A 523 -7.29 -8.52 -28.07
CA ALA A 523 -6.30 -8.38 -27.00
C ALA A 523 -4.91 -8.00 -27.54
N ILE A 524 -4.46 -8.64 -28.64
CA ILE A 524 -3.20 -8.30 -29.31
C ILE A 524 -3.20 -6.85 -29.78
N ALA A 525 -4.27 -6.39 -30.43
CA ALA A 525 -4.36 -5.03 -30.97
C ALA A 525 -4.35 -3.96 -29.86
N ASN A 526 -5.10 -4.18 -28.78
CA ASN A 526 -5.10 -3.31 -27.60
C ASN A 526 -3.70 -3.23 -26.97
N MET A 527 -3.05 -4.37 -26.73
CA MET A 527 -1.69 -4.41 -26.17
C MET A 527 -0.64 -3.82 -27.11
N ALA A 528 -0.81 -3.97 -28.44
CA ALA A 528 0.08 -3.39 -29.44
C ALA A 528 0.06 -1.86 -29.39
N VAL A 529 -1.12 -1.24 -29.34
CA VAL A 529 -1.24 0.22 -29.20
C VAL A 529 -0.65 0.71 -27.89
N LEU A 530 -0.98 0.06 -26.76
CA LEU A 530 -0.40 0.42 -25.46
C LEU A 530 1.12 0.29 -25.47
N SER A 531 1.68 -0.73 -26.14
CA SER A 531 3.14 -0.93 -26.24
C SER A 531 3.86 0.18 -27.02
N LEU A 532 3.14 0.96 -27.83
CA LEU A 532 3.65 2.15 -28.50
C LEU A 532 3.58 3.41 -27.62
N GLY A 533 3.01 3.33 -26.41
CA GLY A 533 2.71 4.52 -25.60
C GLY A 533 1.57 5.37 -26.17
N LYS A 534 0.71 4.76 -27.00
CA LYS A 534 -0.43 5.40 -27.67
C LYS A 534 -1.73 5.13 -26.93
N THR A 535 -2.73 5.98 -27.18
CA THR A 535 -4.05 5.89 -26.55
C THR A 535 -4.93 4.90 -27.31
N VAL A 536 -5.46 3.93 -26.59
CA VAL A 536 -6.46 3.00 -27.11
C VAL A 536 -7.86 3.63 -27.05
N VAL A 537 -8.57 3.68 -28.17
CA VAL A 537 -9.96 4.14 -28.21
C VAL A 537 -10.86 3.01 -28.72
N ASN A 538 -11.45 2.25 -27.80
CA ASN A 538 -12.38 1.17 -28.16
C ASN A 538 -13.78 1.75 -28.41
N ILE A 539 -14.26 1.62 -29.64
CA ILE A 539 -15.54 2.17 -30.08
C ILE A 539 -16.67 1.22 -29.70
N ASN A 540 -17.73 1.77 -29.12
CA ASN A 540 -18.93 1.02 -28.81
C ASN A 540 -19.74 0.74 -30.09
N PHE A 541 -19.52 -0.43 -30.69
CA PHE A 541 -20.25 -0.90 -31.87
C PHE A 541 -21.70 -1.30 -31.60
N THR A 542 -22.17 -1.19 -30.36
CA THR A 542 -23.57 -1.42 -29.97
C THR A 542 -24.35 -0.11 -29.72
N ALA A 543 -23.68 1.03 -29.87
CA ALA A 543 -24.30 2.35 -29.77
C ALA A 543 -24.96 2.75 -31.10
N SER A 544 -25.75 3.82 -31.08
CA SER A 544 -26.36 4.37 -32.30
C SER A 544 -25.30 4.88 -33.28
N SER A 545 -25.67 4.98 -34.56
CA SER A 545 -24.81 5.51 -35.62
C SER A 545 -24.27 6.91 -35.29
N GLU A 546 -25.10 7.78 -34.71
CA GLU A 546 -24.72 9.13 -34.29
C GLU A 546 -23.72 9.10 -33.14
N ALA A 547 -23.91 8.20 -32.17
CA ALA A 547 -22.98 8.03 -31.06
C ALA A 547 -21.63 7.50 -31.54
N ILE A 548 -21.60 6.59 -32.51
CA ILE A 548 -20.36 6.10 -33.13
C ILE A 548 -19.64 7.26 -33.83
N LYS A 549 -20.32 8.02 -34.69
CA LYS A 549 -19.77 9.21 -35.37
C LYS A 549 -19.19 10.21 -34.38
N SER A 550 -19.99 10.58 -33.38
CA SER A 550 -19.57 11.54 -32.35
C SER A 550 -18.35 11.06 -31.56
N SER A 551 -18.25 9.76 -31.28
CA SER A 551 -17.09 9.20 -30.57
C SER A 551 -15.81 9.28 -31.40
N VAL A 552 -15.91 9.01 -32.71
CA VAL A 552 -14.81 9.09 -33.67
C VAL A 552 -14.31 10.53 -33.81
N GLU A 553 -15.24 11.49 -33.95
CA GLU A 553 -14.94 12.92 -34.04
C GLU A 553 -14.31 13.46 -32.75
N GLN A 554 -14.93 13.21 -31.59
CA GLN A 554 -14.43 13.69 -30.29
C GLN A 554 -13.02 13.19 -29.99
N ALA A 555 -12.72 11.92 -30.30
CA ALA A 555 -11.39 11.35 -30.08
C ALA A 555 -10.39 11.65 -31.21
N GLY A 556 -10.81 12.40 -32.25
CA GLY A 556 -9.95 12.79 -33.38
C GLY A 556 -9.39 11.58 -34.14
N LEU A 557 -10.18 10.51 -34.29
CA LEU A 557 -9.73 9.27 -34.90
C LEU A 557 -9.60 9.42 -36.41
N LYS A 558 -8.41 9.13 -36.94
CA LYS A 558 -8.15 9.17 -38.39
C LYS A 558 -8.36 7.81 -39.06
N LYS A 559 -8.22 6.73 -38.31
CA LYS A 559 -8.29 5.33 -38.78
C LYS A 559 -8.89 4.46 -37.71
N ILE A 560 -9.56 3.38 -38.13
CA ILE A 560 -10.14 2.40 -37.23
C ILE A 560 -9.63 1.01 -37.60
N TYR A 561 -9.08 0.31 -36.60
CA TYR A 561 -8.62 -1.06 -36.75
C TYR A 561 -9.75 -2.03 -36.41
N THR A 562 -10.03 -2.96 -37.33
CA THR A 562 -11.11 -3.93 -37.20
C THR A 562 -10.75 -5.28 -37.84
N SER A 563 -11.69 -6.22 -37.86
CA SER A 563 -11.56 -7.54 -38.49
C SER A 563 -12.61 -7.70 -39.57
N LYS A 564 -12.23 -8.26 -40.74
CA LYS A 564 -13.18 -8.53 -41.83
C LYS A 564 -14.34 -9.40 -41.35
N ARG A 565 -13.99 -10.49 -40.66
CA ARG A 565 -14.97 -11.43 -40.08
C ARG A 565 -15.90 -10.76 -39.07
N PHE A 566 -15.39 -9.78 -38.31
CA PHE A 566 -16.23 -9.07 -37.36
C PHE A 566 -17.16 -8.06 -38.04
N LEU A 567 -16.67 -7.39 -39.08
CA LEU A 567 -17.47 -6.47 -39.89
C LEU A 567 -18.65 -7.18 -40.56
N ASP A 568 -18.43 -8.39 -41.10
CA ASP A 568 -19.49 -9.23 -41.66
C ASP A 568 -20.57 -9.56 -40.61
N LYS A 569 -20.16 -9.89 -39.39
CA LYS A 569 -21.09 -10.14 -38.27
C LYS A 569 -21.87 -8.91 -37.84
N LEU A 570 -21.29 -7.71 -37.91
CA LEU A 570 -22.01 -6.48 -37.63
C LEU A 570 -23.03 -6.17 -38.72
N LYS A 571 -22.69 -6.46 -39.99
CA LYS A 571 -23.61 -6.37 -41.11
C LYS A 571 -24.82 -7.29 -40.95
N GLU A 572 -24.62 -8.52 -40.48
CA GLU A 572 -25.70 -9.46 -40.13
C GLU A 572 -26.62 -8.92 -39.03
N ARG A 573 -26.12 -7.99 -38.19
CA ARG A 573 -26.88 -7.32 -37.12
C ARG A 573 -27.41 -5.95 -37.54
N ASN A 574 -27.47 -5.66 -38.85
CA ASN A 574 -27.90 -4.37 -39.41
C ASN A 574 -27.05 -3.16 -39.00
N VAL A 575 -25.78 -3.37 -38.64
CA VAL A 575 -24.82 -2.30 -38.32
C VAL A 575 -23.79 -2.18 -39.43
N HIS A 576 -23.99 -1.23 -40.33
CA HIS A 576 -23.13 -0.99 -41.51
C HIS A 576 -22.09 0.09 -41.22
N ILE A 577 -20.96 -0.30 -40.62
CA ILE A 577 -19.89 0.64 -40.25
C ILE A 577 -19.37 1.51 -41.42
N PRO A 578 -19.18 1.00 -42.65
CA PRO A 578 -18.74 1.84 -43.77
C PRO A 578 -19.72 2.96 -44.12
N ASP A 579 -21.03 2.71 -43.95
CA ASP A 579 -22.07 3.71 -44.21
C ASP A 579 -22.16 4.73 -43.06
N ILE A 580 -21.85 4.29 -41.83
CA ILE A 580 -21.80 5.15 -40.65
C ILE A 580 -20.54 6.03 -40.69
N LEU A 581 -19.41 5.53 -41.16
CA LEU A 581 -18.11 6.20 -41.14
C LEU A 581 -17.47 6.22 -42.54
N PRO A 582 -18.08 6.92 -43.53
CA PRO A 582 -17.60 6.89 -44.91
C PRO A 582 -16.19 7.50 -45.07
N ASP A 583 -15.87 8.51 -44.25
CA ASP A 583 -14.62 9.25 -44.34
C ASP A 583 -13.50 8.70 -43.45
N THR A 584 -13.73 7.60 -42.71
CA THR A 584 -12.75 7.01 -41.80
C THR A 584 -12.24 5.67 -42.33
N PRO A 585 -10.99 5.58 -42.81
CA PRO A 585 -10.42 4.33 -43.32
C PRO A 585 -10.43 3.21 -42.28
N LEU A 586 -10.94 2.04 -42.70
CA LEU A 586 -10.92 0.80 -41.93
C LEU A 586 -9.66 0.00 -42.27
N ILE A 587 -8.88 -0.36 -41.26
CA ILE A 587 -7.67 -1.17 -41.39
C ILE A 587 -7.95 -2.56 -40.81
N PHE A 588 -7.78 -3.60 -41.63
CA PHE A 588 -8.09 -4.98 -41.21
C PHE A 588 -6.88 -5.66 -40.58
N LEU A 589 -7.07 -6.27 -39.41
CA LEU A 589 -6.00 -7.00 -38.72
C LEU A 589 -5.49 -8.22 -39.52
N GLU A 590 -6.35 -8.82 -40.34
CA GLU A 590 -5.97 -9.92 -41.24
C GLU A 590 -4.94 -9.47 -42.28
N ASP A 591 -5.15 -8.29 -42.89
CA ASP A 591 -4.24 -7.73 -43.89
C ASP A 591 -2.89 -7.35 -43.27
N LEU A 592 -2.92 -6.80 -42.05
CA LEU A 592 -1.69 -6.54 -41.29
C LEU A 592 -0.93 -7.83 -41.00
N LYS A 593 -1.64 -8.90 -40.63
CA LYS A 593 -1.03 -10.21 -40.35
C LYS A 593 -0.36 -10.79 -41.59
N GLU A 594 -1.03 -10.74 -42.74
CA GLU A 594 -0.50 -11.22 -44.02
C GLU A 594 0.71 -10.41 -44.48
N GLY A 595 0.71 -9.10 -44.22
CA GLY A 595 1.83 -8.21 -44.52
C GLY A 595 3.09 -8.44 -43.67
N ILE A 596 3.03 -9.20 -42.58
CA ILE A 596 4.21 -9.44 -41.73
C ILE A 596 5.03 -10.63 -42.27
N PRO A 597 6.30 -10.43 -42.69
CA PRO A 597 7.12 -11.52 -43.20
C PRO A 597 7.38 -12.60 -42.14
N LYS A 598 7.24 -13.87 -42.51
CA LYS A 598 7.49 -15.03 -41.62
C LYS A 598 8.90 -15.00 -40.99
N ALA A 599 9.91 -14.54 -41.72
CA ALA A 599 11.27 -14.36 -41.20
C ALA A 599 11.32 -13.35 -40.03
N LYS A 600 10.57 -12.24 -40.09
CA LYS A 600 10.48 -11.27 -39.00
C LYS A 600 9.71 -11.81 -37.80
N LEU A 601 8.66 -12.60 -38.03
CA LEU A 601 7.95 -13.31 -36.95
C LEU A 601 8.88 -14.27 -36.22
N LEU A 602 9.61 -15.12 -36.95
CA LEU A 602 10.55 -16.07 -36.37
C LEU A 602 11.70 -15.37 -35.65
N GLY A 603 12.29 -14.34 -36.25
CA GLY A 603 13.36 -13.55 -35.60
C GLY A 603 12.88 -12.87 -34.32
N THR A 604 11.68 -12.30 -34.32
CA THR A 604 11.08 -11.71 -33.11
C THR A 604 10.78 -12.77 -32.05
N LEU A 605 10.30 -13.95 -32.45
CA LEU A 605 10.07 -15.07 -31.53
C LEU A 605 11.38 -15.52 -30.88
N LEU A 606 12.46 -15.69 -31.65
CA LEU A 606 13.77 -16.06 -31.12
C LEU A 606 14.30 -15.00 -30.15
N MET A 607 14.17 -13.71 -30.48
CA MET A 607 14.53 -12.62 -29.55
C MET A 607 13.69 -12.67 -28.27
N VAL A 608 12.37 -12.87 -28.37
CA VAL A 608 11.48 -13.00 -27.22
C VAL A 608 11.86 -14.19 -26.36
N MET A 609 12.28 -15.31 -26.94
CA MET A 609 12.68 -16.51 -26.20
C MET A 609 14.03 -16.32 -25.49
N LEU A 610 15.03 -15.82 -26.20
CA LEU A 610 16.44 -15.82 -25.77
C LEU A 610 16.82 -14.58 -24.95
N LEU A 611 16.26 -13.41 -25.26
CA LEU A 611 16.68 -12.17 -24.62
C LEU A 611 16.06 -11.98 -23.22
N PRO A 612 16.81 -11.41 -22.27
CA PRO A 612 16.26 -10.99 -20.99
C PRO A 612 15.20 -9.91 -21.14
N THR A 613 14.24 -9.88 -20.22
CA THR A 613 13.12 -8.91 -20.22
C THR A 613 13.57 -7.45 -20.31
N ARG A 614 14.70 -7.09 -19.68
CA ARG A 614 15.23 -5.71 -19.72
C ARG A 614 15.66 -5.28 -21.12
N VAL A 615 16.21 -6.20 -21.91
CA VAL A 615 16.62 -5.92 -23.30
C VAL A 615 15.39 -5.78 -24.19
N LEU A 616 14.40 -6.67 -24.02
CA LEU A 616 13.14 -6.57 -24.75
C LEU A 616 12.39 -5.27 -24.42
N GLN A 617 12.37 -4.87 -23.14
CA GLN A 617 11.82 -3.58 -22.72
C GLN A 617 12.51 -2.44 -23.46
N TRP A 618 13.84 -2.40 -23.46
CA TRP A 618 14.60 -1.34 -24.13
C TRP A 618 14.36 -1.30 -25.65
N LEU A 619 14.20 -2.46 -26.30
CA LEU A 619 13.99 -2.55 -27.75
C LEU A 619 12.56 -2.20 -28.20
N TYR A 620 11.55 -2.55 -27.42
CA TYR A 620 10.15 -2.54 -27.88
C TYR A 620 9.21 -1.65 -27.08
N LEU A 621 9.57 -1.25 -25.87
CA LEU A 621 8.68 -0.48 -24.99
C LEU A 621 9.28 0.90 -24.73
N PRO A 622 8.60 2.00 -25.13
CA PRO A 622 9.07 3.34 -24.81
C PRO A 622 8.94 3.61 -23.31
N LYS A 623 9.65 4.64 -22.84
CA LYS A 623 9.39 5.19 -21.51
C LYS A 623 8.05 5.91 -21.54
N ILE A 624 7.12 5.48 -20.68
CA ILE A 624 5.76 6.01 -20.63
C ILE A 624 5.63 6.91 -19.40
N ASP A 625 4.98 8.05 -19.60
CA ASP A 625 4.48 8.88 -18.52
C ASP A 625 3.21 8.23 -17.95
N MET A 626 3.19 7.98 -16.64
CA MET A 626 2.08 7.29 -15.98
C MET A 626 0.80 8.14 -15.97
N GLU A 627 0.91 9.46 -16.09
CA GLU A 627 -0.24 10.39 -16.14
C GLU A 627 -0.78 10.61 -17.57
N SER A 628 -0.11 10.07 -18.60
CA SER A 628 -0.63 10.14 -19.97
C SER A 628 -1.83 9.22 -20.14
N THR A 629 -2.76 9.64 -21.02
CA THR A 629 -3.99 8.91 -21.31
C THR A 629 -3.65 7.59 -22.02
N ALA A 630 -4.01 6.47 -21.41
CA ALA A 630 -3.80 5.12 -21.94
C ALA A 630 -5.01 4.63 -22.73
N ALA A 631 -6.21 4.95 -22.26
CA ALA A 631 -7.45 4.56 -22.90
C ALA A 631 -8.50 5.67 -22.84
N ILE A 632 -9.29 5.77 -23.90
CA ILE A 632 -10.52 6.55 -23.96
C ILE A 632 -11.67 5.59 -24.21
N LEU A 633 -12.67 5.64 -23.33
CA LEU A 633 -13.89 4.84 -23.46
C LEU A 633 -15.09 5.75 -23.47
N PHE A 634 -16.08 5.43 -24.30
CA PHE A 634 -17.28 6.25 -24.45
C PHE A 634 -18.45 5.64 -23.67
N SER A 635 -19.06 6.47 -22.81
CA SER A 635 -20.31 6.14 -22.15
C SER A 635 -21.49 6.72 -22.93
N SER A 636 -22.60 5.98 -23.01
CA SER A 636 -23.88 6.50 -23.47
C SER A 636 -24.40 7.48 -22.43
N GLY A 637 -24.35 8.78 -22.73
CA GLY A 637 -24.95 9.80 -21.89
C GLY A 637 -26.47 9.57 -21.81
N SER A 638 -27.05 9.73 -20.62
CA SER A 638 -28.50 9.59 -20.41
C SER A 638 -29.35 10.60 -21.18
N GLU A 639 -28.75 11.71 -21.65
CA GLU A 639 -29.48 12.85 -22.23
C GLU A 639 -28.71 13.54 -23.39
N GLY A 640 -27.70 12.91 -24.02
CA GLY A 640 -26.95 13.56 -25.11
C GLY A 640 -25.81 12.75 -25.75
N ALA A 641 -24.96 13.43 -26.53
CA ALA A 641 -23.79 12.85 -27.20
C ALA A 641 -22.89 12.08 -26.21
N PRO A 642 -22.27 10.96 -26.64
CA PRO A 642 -21.48 10.10 -25.76
C PRO A 642 -20.30 10.87 -25.16
N LYS A 643 -19.97 10.58 -23.91
CA LYS A 643 -18.87 11.25 -23.19
C LYS A 643 -17.63 10.37 -23.24
N GLY A 644 -16.53 10.90 -23.77
CA GLY A 644 -15.22 10.25 -23.72
C GLY A 644 -14.62 10.34 -22.31
N ILE A 645 -14.31 9.21 -21.68
CA ILE A 645 -13.66 9.13 -20.37
C ILE A 645 -12.17 8.83 -20.58
N GLU A 646 -11.30 9.71 -20.10
CA GLU A 646 -9.85 9.54 -20.18
C GLU A 646 -9.31 8.77 -18.96
N LEU A 647 -8.70 7.62 -19.22
CA LEU A 647 -8.05 6.78 -18.21
C LEU A 647 -6.54 6.82 -18.43
N SER A 648 -5.79 7.22 -17.40
CA SER A 648 -4.32 7.24 -17.47
C SER A 648 -3.71 5.85 -17.35
N HIS A 649 -2.44 5.70 -17.75
CA HIS A 649 -1.68 4.46 -17.50
C HIS A 649 -1.66 4.10 -16.02
N ARG A 650 -1.58 5.10 -15.13
CA ARG A 650 -1.65 4.93 -13.68
C ARG A 650 -3.01 4.42 -13.21
N ASN A 651 -4.11 5.00 -13.70
CA ASN A 651 -5.46 4.56 -13.31
C ASN A 651 -5.70 3.07 -13.66
N LEU A 652 -5.32 2.65 -14.86
CA LEU A 652 -5.48 1.26 -15.27
C LEU A 652 -4.53 0.32 -14.51
N ALA A 653 -3.26 0.70 -14.33
CA ALA A 653 -2.29 -0.13 -13.63
C ALA A 653 -2.69 -0.35 -12.16
N ILE A 654 -3.16 0.70 -11.48
CA ILE A 654 -3.56 0.61 -10.08
C ILE A 654 -4.84 -0.23 -9.94
N ASN A 655 -5.85 -0.03 -10.80
CA ASN A 655 -7.08 -0.82 -10.69
C ASN A 655 -6.86 -2.30 -11.06
N ALA A 656 -6.01 -2.59 -12.04
CA ALA A 656 -5.59 -3.97 -12.33
C ALA A 656 -4.94 -4.62 -11.09
N ARG A 657 -4.09 -3.88 -10.37
CA ARG A 657 -3.45 -4.34 -9.12
C ARG A 657 -4.48 -4.61 -8.02
N GLN A 658 -5.37 -3.65 -7.79
CA GLN A 658 -6.44 -3.73 -6.79
C GLN A 658 -7.34 -4.95 -7.02
N VAL A 659 -7.76 -5.18 -8.28
CA VAL A 659 -8.58 -6.34 -8.66
C VAL A 659 -7.83 -7.64 -8.46
N ALA A 660 -6.56 -7.73 -8.90
CA ALA A 660 -5.75 -8.93 -8.71
C ALA A 660 -5.50 -9.26 -7.22
N ASP A 661 -5.32 -8.23 -6.38
CA ASP A 661 -5.15 -8.39 -4.93
C ASP A 661 -6.43 -8.90 -4.26
N ALA A 662 -7.61 -8.39 -4.65
CA ALA A 662 -8.92 -8.85 -4.17
C ALA A 662 -9.25 -10.29 -4.61
N LEU A 663 -8.91 -10.65 -5.85
CA LEU A 663 -9.10 -12.02 -6.35
C LEU A 663 -8.15 -13.04 -5.70
N ASN A 664 -7.08 -12.57 -5.06
CA ASN A 664 -5.98 -13.39 -4.54
C ASN A 664 -5.55 -14.44 -5.56
N THR A 665 -5.13 -13.96 -6.74
CA THR A 665 -4.97 -14.76 -7.97
C THR A 665 -4.14 -16.02 -7.77
N LEU A 666 -4.53 -17.12 -8.41
CA LEU A 666 -3.90 -18.43 -8.32
C LEU A 666 -3.13 -18.76 -9.60
N ASP A 667 -2.19 -19.71 -9.53
CA ASP A 667 -1.37 -20.12 -10.67
C ASP A 667 -2.13 -20.94 -11.71
N ASN A 668 -3.26 -21.53 -11.31
CA ASN A 668 -4.20 -22.21 -12.19
C ASN A 668 -5.38 -21.33 -12.60
N ASP A 669 -5.36 -20.04 -12.30
CA ASP A 669 -6.44 -19.16 -12.74
C ASP A 669 -6.47 -19.05 -14.27
N VAL A 670 -7.68 -19.05 -14.83
CA VAL A 670 -7.96 -18.80 -16.25
C VAL A 670 -9.23 -17.97 -16.33
N ILE A 671 -9.19 -16.85 -17.07
CA ILE A 671 -10.34 -15.97 -17.25
C ILE A 671 -11.11 -16.35 -18.51
N MET A 672 -12.42 -16.56 -18.36
CA MET A 672 -13.34 -16.60 -19.50
C MET A 672 -13.76 -15.16 -19.86
N GLY A 673 -13.13 -14.60 -20.89
CA GLY A 673 -13.35 -13.24 -21.38
C GLY A 673 -14.53 -13.16 -22.36
N THR A 674 -15.68 -12.73 -21.87
CA THR A 674 -16.92 -12.56 -22.67
C THR A 674 -17.35 -11.11 -22.82
N LEU A 675 -16.89 -10.24 -21.91
CA LEU A 675 -17.28 -8.84 -21.86
C LEU A 675 -16.57 -8.02 -22.96
N PRO A 676 -17.27 -7.13 -23.68
CA PRO A 676 -16.68 -6.31 -24.74
C PRO A 676 -15.58 -5.37 -24.25
N THR A 677 -14.51 -5.18 -25.04
CA THR A 677 -13.38 -4.29 -24.71
C THR A 677 -13.69 -2.80 -24.84
N PHE A 678 -14.81 -2.42 -25.47
CA PHE A 678 -15.30 -1.04 -25.43
C PHE A 678 -15.97 -0.68 -24.09
N HIS A 679 -16.26 -1.68 -23.25
CA HIS A 679 -16.63 -1.46 -21.86
C HIS A 679 -15.40 -1.59 -20.97
N ALA A 680 -15.23 -0.68 -20.02
CA ALA A 680 -14.10 -0.69 -19.09
C ALA A 680 -13.98 -2.01 -18.32
N PHE A 681 -15.11 -2.66 -18.02
CA PHE A 681 -15.12 -3.96 -17.35
C PHE A 681 -14.51 -5.08 -18.21
N GLY A 682 -14.81 -5.10 -19.51
CA GLY A 682 -14.18 -6.05 -20.43
C GLY A 682 -12.73 -5.69 -20.78
N LEU A 683 -12.42 -4.39 -20.93
CA LEU A 683 -11.06 -3.94 -21.20
C LEU A 683 -10.14 -4.24 -20.01
N LEU A 684 -10.47 -3.77 -18.81
CA LEU A 684 -9.59 -3.96 -17.67
C LEU A 684 -9.70 -5.38 -17.10
N ALA A 685 -10.86 -5.74 -16.53
CA ALA A 685 -10.97 -6.94 -15.70
C ALA A 685 -10.83 -8.23 -16.51
N SER A 686 -11.37 -8.28 -17.74
CA SER A 686 -11.30 -9.47 -18.58
C SER A 686 -10.09 -9.54 -19.51
N THR A 687 -9.37 -8.43 -19.73
CA THR A 687 -8.27 -8.37 -20.72
C THR A 687 -6.96 -7.86 -20.12
N LEU A 688 -6.88 -6.61 -19.69
CA LEU A 688 -5.60 -6.01 -19.28
C LEU A 688 -5.09 -6.56 -17.95
N MET A 689 -5.95 -6.71 -16.94
CA MET A 689 -5.59 -7.26 -15.63
C MET A 689 -5.02 -8.68 -15.74
N PRO A 690 -5.72 -9.68 -16.34
CA PRO A 690 -5.17 -11.03 -16.41
C PRO A 690 -3.87 -11.09 -17.20
N LEU A 691 -3.78 -10.38 -18.34
CA LEU A 691 -2.53 -10.33 -19.10
C LEU A 691 -1.38 -9.74 -18.28
N SER A 692 -1.63 -8.66 -17.51
CA SER A 692 -0.61 -8.06 -16.65
C SER A 692 -0.10 -9.03 -15.57
N GLU A 693 -0.99 -9.88 -15.06
CA GLU A 693 -0.69 -10.91 -14.05
C GLU A 693 -0.17 -12.23 -14.67
N GLY A 694 -0.17 -12.37 -16.00
CA GLY A 694 0.20 -13.62 -16.67
C GLY A 694 -0.85 -14.72 -16.49
N ILE A 695 -2.11 -14.35 -16.29
CA ILE A 695 -3.27 -15.23 -16.25
C ILE A 695 -3.78 -15.40 -17.70
N PRO A 696 -4.04 -16.64 -18.17
CA PRO A 696 -4.56 -16.88 -19.50
C PRO A 696 -5.98 -16.30 -19.69
N ILE A 697 -6.26 -15.77 -20.88
CA ILE A 697 -7.59 -15.30 -21.28
C ILE A 697 -8.20 -16.19 -22.37
N ILE A 698 -9.43 -16.65 -22.16
CA ILE A 698 -10.19 -17.44 -23.13
C ILE A 698 -11.34 -16.58 -23.63
N CYS A 699 -11.24 -16.12 -24.87
CA CYS A 699 -12.12 -15.10 -25.43
C CYS A 699 -13.31 -15.71 -26.17
N HIS A 700 -14.48 -15.12 -25.99
CA HIS A 700 -15.64 -15.34 -26.84
C HIS A 700 -16.21 -13.99 -27.30
N PRO A 701 -16.40 -13.76 -28.61
CA PRO A 701 -16.80 -12.46 -29.15
C PRO A 701 -18.26 -12.10 -28.87
N ASP A 702 -19.11 -13.10 -28.63
CA ASP A 702 -20.53 -12.90 -28.36
C ASP A 702 -20.87 -13.33 -26.92
N PRO A 703 -21.19 -12.41 -26.01
CA PRO A 703 -21.55 -12.75 -24.64
C PRO A 703 -22.88 -13.48 -24.52
N THR A 704 -23.72 -13.51 -25.55
CA THR A 704 -25.04 -14.17 -25.55
C THR A 704 -24.97 -15.66 -25.90
N ASP A 705 -23.85 -16.12 -26.46
CA ASP A 705 -23.64 -17.52 -26.85
C ASP A 705 -23.25 -18.39 -25.65
N ALA A 706 -24.25 -18.63 -24.80
CA ALA A 706 -24.11 -19.38 -23.54
C ALA A 706 -23.45 -20.76 -23.72
N VAL A 707 -23.72 -21.45 -24.83
CA VAL A 707 -23.28 -22.83 -25.03
C VAL A 707 -21.81 -22.88 -25.37
N ASN A 708 -21.32 -22.05 -26.29
CA ASN A 708 -19.90 -22.03 -26.61
C ASN A 708 -19.07 -21.43 -25.46
N ILE A 709 -19.63 -20.49 -24.70
CA ILE A 709 -19.01 -20.00 -23.46
C ILE A 709 -18.85 -21.14 -22.46
N GLY A 710 -19.90 -21.94 -22.23
CA GLY A 710 -19.82 -23.13 -21.35
C GLY A 710 -18.81 -24.17 -21.84
N LYS A 711 -18.75 -24.43 -23.16
CA LYS A 711 -17.71 -25.30 -23.73
C LYS A 711 -16.30 -24.73 -23.52
N GLY A 712 -16.13 -23.42 -23.63
CA GLY A 712 -14.87 -22.73 -23.36
C GLY A 712 -14.44 -22.90 -21.91
N ILE A 713 -15.34 -22.65 -20.97
CA ILE A 713 -15.08 -22.83 -19.53
C ILE A 713 -14.66 -24.27 -19.24
N ALA A 714 -15.40 -25.26 -19.77
CA ALA A 714 -15.11 -26.68 -19.56
C ALA A 714 -13.78 -27.11 -20.18
N LYS A 715 -13.50 -26.70 -21.43
CA LYS A 715 -12.31 -27.12 -22.19
C LYS A 715 -11.01 -26.56 -21.60
N TYR A 716 -11.06 -25.34 -21.10
CA TYR A 716 -9.87 -24.62 -20.61
C TYR A 716 -9.84 -24.51 -19.07
N GLU A 717 -10.75 -25.20 -18.39
CA GLU A 717 -10.92 -25.16 -16.93
C GLU A 717 -10.96 -23.73 -16.39
N ALA A 718 -11.71 -22.84 -17.05
CA ALA A 718 -11.77 -21.45 -16.65
C ALA A 718 -12.25 -21.33 -15.19
N THR A 719 -11.54 -20.54 -14.39
CA THR A 719 -11.78 -20.41 -12.95
C THR A 719 -12.51 -19.11 -12.61
N LEU A 720 -12.44 -18.11 -13.49
CA LEU A 720 -13.01 -16.78 -13.29
C LEU A 720 -13.93 -16.43 -14.47
N LEU A 721 -15.15 -15.99 -14.15
CA LEU A 721 -16.11 -15.47 -15.12
C LEU A 721 -16.67 -14.14 -14.61
N PHE A 722 -16.63 -13.13 -15.46
CA PHE A 722 -17.25 -11.82 -15.21
C PHE A 722 -18.43 -11.63 -16.16
N GLY A 723 -19.55 -11.15 -15.64
CA GLY A 723 -20.78 -11.02 -16.41
C GLY A 723 -21.72 -9.94 -15.87
N THR A 724 -22.74 -9.63 -16.66
CA THR A 724 -23.89 -8.85 -16.19
C THR A 724 -24.96 -9.81 -15.65
N SER A 725 -25.90 -9.30 -14.85
CA SER A 725 -27.05 -10.11 -14.40
C SER A 725 -27.81 -10.74 -15.58
N THR A 726 -27.90 -10.00 -16.68
CA THR A 726 -28.55 -10.38 -17.94
C THR A 726 -27.85 -11.56 -18.60
N PHE A 727 -26.53 -11.49 -18.80
CA PHE A 727 -25.79 -12.59 -19.43
C PHE A 727 -25.77 -13.84 -18.55
N LEU A 728 -25.59 -13.68 -17.23
CA LEU A 728 -25.62 -14.80 -16.30
C LEU A 728 -27.00 -15.48 -16.27
N ARG A 729 -28.10 -14.72 -16.43
CA ARG A 729 -29.45 -15.28 -16.62
C ARG A 729 -29.52 -16.15 -17.87
N LEU A 730 -28.98 -15.70 -19.01
CA LEU A 730 -28.96 -16.48 -20.25
C LEU A 730 -28.24 -17.82 -20.04
N TYR A 731 -27.14 -17.84 -19.30
CA TYR A 731 -26.37 -19.06 -19.03
C TYR A 731 -27.14 -20.02 -18.12
N ALA A 732 -27.77 -19.49 -17.08
CA ALA A 732 -28.59 -20.28 -16.15
C ALA A 732 -29.83 -20.87 -16.83
N LYS A 733 -30.54 -20.11 -17.67
CA LYS A 733 -31.78 -20.59 -18.32
C LYS A 733 -31.54 -21.53 -19.48
N ASN A 734 -30.39 -21.47 -20.15
CA ASN A 734 -30.14 -22.29 -21.33
C ASN A 734 -29.94 -23.77 -20.98
N SER A 735 -30.89 -24.62 -21.36
CA SER A 735 -30.88 -26.06 -21.06
C SER A 735 -29.70 -26.82 -21.67
N ARG A 736 -29.07 -26.29 -22.72
CA ARG A 736 -27.88 -26.89 -23.36
C ARG A 736 -26.58 -26.63 -22.59
N VAL A 737 -26.59 -25.71 -21.61
CA VAL A 737 -25.45 -25.47 -20.72
C VAL A 737 -25.55 -26.45 -19.55
N HIS A 738 -24.76 -27.52 -19.64
CA HIS A 738 -24.74 -28.56 -18.61
C HIS A 738 -24.02 -28.07 -17.34
N PRO A 739 -24.45 -28.42 -16.11
CA PRO A 739 -23.82 -27.95 -14.87
C PRO A 739 -22.30 -28.18 -14.80
N LEU A 740 -21.83 -29.34 -15.26
CA LEU A 740 -20.40 -29.68 -15.33
C LEU A 740 -19.57 -28.70 -16.17
N MET A 741 -20.18 -27.99 -17.13
CA MET A 741 -19.45 -27.00 -17.92
C MET A 741 -18.91 -25.84 -17.10
N PHE A 742 -19.50 -25.57 -15.92
CA PHE A 742 -19.18 -24.44 -15.05
C PHE A 742 -18.49 -24.90 -13.75
N GLN A 743 -18.11 -26.17 -13.66
CA GLN A 743 -17.59 -26.78 -12.43
C GLN A 743 -16.27 -26.15 -11.96
N SER A 744 -15.37 -25.84 -12.90
CA SER A 744 -14.04 -25.25 -12.64
C SER A 744 -14.09 -23.81 -12.10
N LEU A 745 -15.21 -23.11 -12.29
CA LEU A 745 -15.35 -21.72 -11.85
C LEU A 745 -15.25 -21.65 -10.32
N ARG A 746 -14.22 -20.95 -9.83
CA ARG A 746 -14.13 -20.60 -8.42
C ARG A 746 -14.93 -19.35 -8.12
N TYR A 747 -14.87 -18.32 -8.98
CA TYR A 747 -15.61 -17.07 -8.84
C TYR A 747 -16.42 -16.74 -10.08
N VAL A 748 -17.65 -16.28 -9.86
CA VAL A 748 -18.49 -15.67 -10.88
C VAL A 748 -18.93 -14.32 -10.35
N VAL A 749 -18.43 -13.24 -10.95
CA VAL A 749 -18.70 -11.88 -10.50
C VAL A 749 -19.69 -11.21 -11.45
N ALA A 750 -20.83 -10.80 -10.89
CA ALA A 750 -21.80 -9.95 -11.54
C ALA A 750 -21.46 -8.48 -11.30
N GLY A 751 -21.52 -7.68 -12.36
CA GLY A 751 -21.31 -6.24 -12.27
C GLY A 751 -21.94 -5.49 -13.43
N ALA A 752 -21.69 -4.17 -13.47
CA ALA A 752 -22.24 -3.21 -14.44
C ALA A 752 -23.76 -2.98 -14.38
N GLU A 753 -24.54 -3.83 -13.71
CA GLU A 753 -25.96 -3.65 -13.41
C GLU A 753 -26.32 -4.35 -12.10
N LYS A 754 -27.47 -4.00 -11.51
CA LYS A 754 -27.98 -4.61 -10.29
C LYS A 754 -28.19 -6.11 -10.49
N LEU A 755 -27.65 -6.94 -9.59
CA LEU A 755 -27.85 -8.37 -9.66
C LEU A 755 -29.28 -8.73 -9.21
N SER A 756 -30.02 -9.41 -10.08
CA SER A 756 -31.36 -9.91 -9.76
C SER A 756 -31.28 -11.08 -8.75
N PRO A 757 -32.08 -11.07 -7.68
CA PRO A 757 -32.18 -12.19 -6.73
C PRO A 757 -32.53 -13.51 -7.41
N ASP A 758 -33.38 -13.48 -8.45
CA ASP A 758 -33.74 -14.67 -9.22
C ASP A 758 -32.56 -15.24 -9.97
N VAL A 759 -31.68 -14.40 -10.53
CA VAL A 759 -30.47 -14.87 -11.22
C VAL A 759 -29.51 -15.52 -10.23
N ARG A 760 -29.37 -14.93 -9.03
CA ARG A 760 -28.59 -15.53 -7.94
C ARG A 760 -29.10 -16.93 -7.59
N ARG A 761 -30.42 -17.07 -7.42
CA ARG A 761 -31.06 -18.37 -7.15
C ARG A 761 -30.89 -19.36 -8.31
N LEU A 762 -31.23 -18.97 -9.54
CA LEU A 762 -31.14 -19.83 -10.72
C LEU A 762 -29.72 -20.37 -10.94
N PHE A 763 -28.71 -19.50 -10.75
CA PHE A 763 -27.32 -19.89 -10.93
C PHE A 763 -26.84 -20.83 -9.81
N LEU A 764 -27.26 -20.59 -8.57
CA LEU A 764 -26.98 -21.48 -7.44
C LEU A 764 -27.66 -22.85 -7.62
N ASP A 765 -28.94 -22.88 -7.95
CA ASP A 765 -29.73 -24.11 -8.10
C ASP A 765 -29.19 -24.98 -9.24
N LYS A 766 -28.80 -24.38 -10.38
CA LYS A 766 -28.31 -25.13 -11.54
C LYS A 766 -26.83 -25.51 -11.43
N PHE A 767 -25.97 -24.61 -10.98
CA PHE A 767 -24.51 -24.79 -11.05
C PHE A 767 -23.84 -25.00 -9.69
N GLY A 768 -24.55 -24.80 -8.57
CA GLY A 768 -23.96 -24.84 -7.22
C GLY A 768 -22.99 -23.68 -6.97
N LYS A 769 -23.08 -22.58 -7.73
CA LYS A 769 -22.15 -21.44 -7.66
C LYS A 769 -22.86 -20.21 -7.12
N LYS A 770 -22.29 -19.60 -6.08
CA LYS A 770 -22.73 -18.30 -5.58
C LYS A 770 -22.23 -17.19 -6.50
N LEU A 771 -23.13 -16.28 -6.88
CA LEU A 771 -22.76 -15.06 -7.61
C LEU A 771 -22.27 -14.01 -6.63
N LEU A 772 -21.11 -13.43 -6.93
CA LEU A 772 -20.52 -12.32 -6.20
C LEU A 772 -20.90 -11.03 -6.92
N GLU A 773 -21.35 -10.02 -6.19
CA GLU A 773 -21.74 -8.74 -6.78
C GLU A 773 -20.65 -7.70 -6.55
N GLY A 774 -20.32 -6.93 -7.58
CA GLY A 774 -19.36 -5.83 -7.52
C GLY A 774 -19.85 -4.59 -8.24
N TYR A 775 -19.24 -3.46 -7.90
CA TYR A 775 -19.66 -2.14 -8.36
C TYR A 775 -18.48 -1.25 -8.73
N GLY A 776 -18.77 -0.36 -9.67
CA GLY A 776 -17.93 0.76 -10.07
C GLY A 776 -18.40 1.33 -11.41
N ALA A 777 -17.65 2.28 -11.92
CA ALA A 777 -17.95 3.01 -13.15
C ALA A 777 -16.72 3.05 -14.06
N THR A 778 -16.88 3.41 -15.32
CA THR A 778 -15.72 3.64 -16.21
C THR A 778 -14.79 4.69 -15.60
N GLU A 779 -15.34 5.69 -14.95
CA GLU A 779 -14.66 6.76 -14.22
C GLU A 779 -13.82 6.28 -13.03
N THR A 780 -13.95 5.01 -12.61
CA THR A 780 -13.15 4.38 -11.53
C THR A 780 -12.32 3.19 -12.03
N SER A 781 -12.18 3.07 -13.34
CA SER A 781 -11.20 2.23 -14.07
C SER A 781 -11.23 0.69 -14.03
N PRO A 782 -12.32 -0.09 -13.84
CA PRO A 782 -13.69 0.29 -13.50
C PRO A 782 -14.16 -0.20 -12.13
N VAL A 783 -13.39 -1.03 -11.41
CA VAL A 783 -13.90 -1.74 -10.23
C VAL A 783 -13.61 -0.92 -8.98
N ALA A 784 -14.63 -0.62 -8.19
CA ALA A 784 -14.48 0.12 -6.93
C ALA A 784 -14.71 -0.76 -5.70
N SER A 785 -15.64 -1.72 -5.78
CA SER A 785 -15.94 -2.70 -4.72
C SER A 785 -16.35 -4.04 -5.30
N VAL A 786 -16.23 -5.09 -4.48
CA VAL A 786 -16.71 -6.43 -4.81
C VAL A 786 -16.94 -7.25 -3.55
N ASN A 787 -17.99 -8.07 -3.55
CA ASN A 787 -18.16 -9.14 -2.57
C ASN A 787 -17.17 -10.27 -2.87
N LEU A 788 -16.54 -10.83 -1.84
CA LEU A 788 -15.63 -11.96 -1.95
C LEU A 788 -16.13 -13.13 -1.09
N PRO A 789 -15.81 -14.39 -1.40
CA PRO A 789 -16.23 -15.50 -0.54
C PRO A 789 -15.63 -15.41 0.85
N ASP A 790 -16.47 -15.64 1.86
CA ASP A 790 -16.04 -15.68 3.25
C ASP A 790 -14.90 -16.69 3.47
N GLN A 791 -14.01 -16.38 4.41
CA GLN A 791 -12.85 -17.20 4.70
C GLN A 791 -12.90 -17.73 6.13
N LEU A 792 -12.69 -19.04 6.32
CA LEU A 792 -12.63 -19.65 7.64
C LEU A 792 -11.19 -19.60 8.20
N ASP A 793 -11.06 -19.03 9.39
CA ASP A 793 -9.89 -19.24 10.23
C ASP A 793 -9.99 -20.60 10.92
N THR A 794 -9.34 -21.63 10.37
CA THR A 794 -9.34 -22.98 10.95
C THR A 794 -8.60 -23.08 12.29
N ARG A 795 -7.83 -22.07 12.69
CA ARG A 795 -7.15 -22.06 13.98
C ARG A 795 -8.07 -21.64 15.12
N TYR A 796 -8.98 -20.71 14.85
CA TYR A 796 -9.90 -20.15 15.86
C TYR A 796 -11.37 -20.41 15.54
N TRP A 797 -11.65 -21.10 14.45
CA TRP A 797 -12.99 -21.40 13.94
C TRP A 797 -13.86 -20.15 13.77
N LYS A 798 -13.24 -19.05 13.33
CA LYS A 798 -13.90 -17.77 13.07
C LYS A 798 -14.00 -17.50 11.58
N VAL A 799 -15.16 -17.05 11.12
CA VAL A 799 -15.38 -16.64 9.73
C VAL A 799 -15.00 -15.17 9.57
N GLN A 800 -14.16 -14.86 8.59
CA GLN A 800 -13.98 -13.51 8.09
C GLN A 800 -15.01 -13.31 6.97
N ALA A 801 -16.06 -12.54 7.28
CA ALA A 801 -17.08 -12.18 6.31
C ALA A 801 -16.48 -11.24 5.25
N ALA A 802 -16.71 -11.55 3.98
CA ALA A 802 -16.33 -10.73 2.85
C ALA A 802 -17.44 -10.65 1.78
N ASN A 803 -18.56 -11.35 2.00
CA ASN A 803 -19.77 -11.29 1.19
C ASN A 803 -20.97 -10.91 2.05
N ARG A 804 -21.77 -9.96 1.57
CA ARG A 804 -23.08 -9.62 2.15
C ARG A 804 -24.09 -9.46 1.03
N GLU A 805 -25.05 -10.38 0.96
CA GLU A 805 -26.07 -10.36 -0.09
C GLU A 805 -26.90 -9.07 -0.02
N GLY A 806 -27.21 -8.49 -1.18
CA GLY A 806 -27.88 -7.19 -1.29
C GLY A 806 -26.93 -5.98 -1.27
N THR A 807 -25.64 -6.20 -0.96
CA THR A 807 -24.59 -5.18 -1.06
C THR A 807 -23.73 -5.40 -2.29
N VAL A 808 -22.94 -4.39 -2.68
CA VAL A 808 -21.93 -4.49 -3.73
C VAL A 808 -20.53 -4.75 -3.19
N GLY A 809 -20.44 -5.14 -1.91
CA GLY A 809 -19.21 -5.54 -1.26
C GLY A 809 -18.44 -4.42 -0.58
N LEU A 810 -17.24 -4.76 -0.13
CA LEU A 810 -16.28 -3.84 0.45
C LEU A 810 -15.50 -3.11 -0.65
N PRO A 811 -15.00 -1.89 -0.39
CA PRO A 811 -14.11 -1.20 -1.31
C PRO A 811 -12.85 -2.04 -1.59
N LEU A 812 -12.30 -1.88 -2.79
CA LEU A 812 -10.98 -2.42 -3.10
C LEU A 812 -9.90 -1.76 -2.23
N PRO A 813 -8.76 -2.42 -2.00
CA PRO A 813 -7.64 -1.80 -1.28
C PRO A 813 -7.24 -0.45 -1.90
N GLY A 814 -7.18 0.62 -1.09
CA GLY A 814 -6.88 1.96 -1.60
C GLY A 814 -8.08 2.72 -2.19
N THR A 815 -9.28 2.15 -2.09
CA THR A 815 -10.57 2.76 -2.41
C THR A 815 -11.32 3.04 -1.10
N SER A 816 -12.12 4.11 -1.08
CA SER A 816 -13.06 4.41 0.00
C SER A 816 -14.34 4.98 -0.58
N PHE A 817 -15.42 4.83 0.17
CA PHE A 817 -16.72 5.41 -0.12
C PHE A 817 -17.03 6.49 0.90
N ARG A 818 -17.58 7.61 0.43
CA ARG A 818 -18.24 8.60 1.30
C ARG A 818 -19.67 8.75 0.85
N ILE A 819 -20.58 8.78 1.81
CA ILE A 819 -22.00 9.01 1.58
C ILE A 819 -22.27 10.44 2.00
N VAL A 820 -22.72 11.27 1.07
CA VAL A 820 -22.84 12.71 1.28
C VAL A 820 -24.22 13.23 0.92
N ASP A 821 -24.58 14.38 1.48
CA ASP A 821 -25.70 15.16 0.93
C ASP A 821 -25.35 15.59 -0.51
N PRO A 822 -26.24 15.38 -1.49
CA PRO A 822 -25.95 15.67 -2.90
C PRO A 822 -25.73 17.17 -3.18
N ASN A 823 -26.20 18.07 -2.33
CA ASN A 823 -26.09 19.52 -2.53
C ASN A 823 -24.91 20.11 -1.76
N THR A 824 -24.78 19.79 -0.47
CA THR A 824 -23.74 20.37 0.38
C THR A 824 -22.41 19.59 0.33
N LEU A 825 -22.45 18.33 -0.12
CA LEU A 825 -21.35 17.37 -0.04
C LEU A 825 -20.86 17.08 1.39
N GLU A 826 -21.65 17.43 2.40
CA GLU A 826 -21.39 17.06 3.79
C GLU A 826 -21.58 15.56 3.98
N THR A 827 -20.68 14.93 4.74
CA THR A 827 -20.73 13.48 4.99
C THR A 827 -21.91 13.15 5.90
N LEU A 828 -22.75 12.22 5.47
CA LEU A 828 -23.90 11.73 6.23
C LEU A 828 -23.48 10.65 7.24
N PRO A 829 -24.26 10.44 8.31
CA PRO A 829 -24.03 9.34 9.25
C PRO A 829 -24.11 7.97 8.56
N THR A 830 -23.29 7.02 9.02
CA THR A 830 -23.32 5.62 8.59
C THR A 830 -24.74 5.05 8.61
N GLY A 831 -25.10 4.28 7.58
CA GLY A 831 -26.46 3.75 7.36
C GLY A 831 -27.46 4.73 6.74
N SER A 832 -27.15 6.01 6.64
CA SER A 832 -28.02 6.99 5.96
C SER A 832 -27.85 6.93 4.44
N ASP A 833 -28.94 7.03 3.70
CA ASP A 833 -28.87 7.10 2.24
C ASP A 833 -28.46 8.49 1.75
N GLY A 834 -27.44 8.55 0.90
CA GLY A 834 -26.98 9.78 0.25
C GLY A 834 -26.30 9.52 -1.08
N LEU A 835 -25.67 10.55 -1.64
CA LEU A 835 -24.86 10.42 -2.84
C LEU A 835 -23.58 9.64 -2.53
N ILE A 836 -23.33 8.60 -3.33
CA ILE A 836 -22.10 7.80 -3.23
C ILE A 836 -20.96 8.55 -3.92
N LEU A 837 -19.94 8.90 -3.17
CA LEU A 837 -18.65 9.34 -3.67
C LEU A 837 -17.64 8.20 -3.64
N ILE A 838 -16.89 8.03 -4.74
CA ILE A 838 -15.79 7.06 -4.81
C ILE A 838 -14.47 7.80 -4.91
N GLY A 839 -13.61 7.61 -3.92
CA GLY A 839 -12.24 8.14 -3.94
C GLY A 839 -11.23 7.08 -4.38
N GLY A 840 -10.02 7.53 -4.74
CA GLY A 840 -8.84 6.68 -4.88
C GLY A 840 -8.04 6.90 -6.15
N PRO A 841 -6.83 6.30 -6.25
CA PRO A 841 -5.94 6.49 -7.40
C PRO A 841 -6.50 5.92 -8.71
N GLN A 842 -7.55 5.10 -8.65
CA GLN A 842 -8.26 4.57 -9.82
C GLN A 842 -9.25 5.56 -10.45
N VAL A 843 -9.52 6.72 -9.81
CA VAL A 843 -10.41 7.75 -10.35
C VAL A 843 -9.80 8.37 -11.61
N MET A 844 -10.59 8.45 -12.67
CA MET A 844 -10.23 8.90 -14.02
C MET A 844 -9.48 10.25 -14.03
N LYS A 845 -8.80 10.52 -15.15
CA LYS A 845 -8.22 11.85 -15.41
C LYS A 845 -9.32 12.90 -15.58
N GLY A 846 -10.33 12.61 -16.40
CA GLY A 846 -11.46 13.50 -16.65
C GLY A 846 -12.24 13.11 -17.90
N TYR A 847 -13.20 13.95 -18.29
CA TYR A 847 -13.90 13.82 -19.56
C TYR A 847 -13.12 14.52 -20.68
N LEU A 848 -13.00 13.82 -21.81
CA LEU A 848 -12.25 14.24 -22.98
C LEU A 848 -12.75 15.61 -23.47
N HIS A 849 -11.84 16.58 -23.54
CA HIS A 849 -12.11 17.96 -23.99
C HIS A 849 -13.31 18.63 -23.28
N ASN A 850 -13.62 18.22 -22.04
CA ASN A 850 -14.76 18.76 -21.29
C ASN A 850 -14.41 19.03 -19.81
N PRO A 851 -13.68 20.14 -19.54
CA PRO A 851 -13.27 20.49 -18.18
C PRO A 851 -14.45 20.83 -17.26
N GLU A 852 -15.52 21.43 -17.78
CA GLU A 852 -16.74 21.77 -17.02
C GLU A 852 -17.41 20.52 -16.45
N LYS A 853 -17.73 19.53 -17.30
CA LYS A 853 -18.29 18.25 -16.82
C LYS A 853 -17.34 17.50 -15.91
N THR A 854 -16.02 17.70 -16.08
CA THR A 854 -15.02 17.08 -15.21
C THR A 854 -15.09 17.69 -13.80
N ALA A 855 -15.19 19.01 -13.69
CA ALA A 855 -15.38 19.71 -12.42
C ALA A 855 -16.73 19.35 -11.76
N ASP A 856 -17.78 19.14 -12.57
CA ASP A 856 -19.08 18.68 -12.05
C ASP A 856 -19.02 17.27 -11.48
N ALA A 857 -18.30 16.35 -12.14
CA ALA A 857 -18.24 14.94 -11.75
C ALA A 857 -17.17 14.63 -10.69
N ILE A 858 -16.16 15.48 -10.53
CA ILE A 858 -15.06 15.26 -9.57
C ILE A 858 -15.11 16.33 -8.48
N ALA A 859 -15.31 15.90 -7.23
CA ALA A 859 -15.16 16.75 -6.06
C ALA A 859 -13.73 16.63 -5.50
N GLU A 860 -13.14 17.74 -5.08
CA GLU A 860 -11.90 17.74 -4.31
C GLU A 860 -12.22 17.97 -2.83
N LEU A 861 -12.05 16.92 -2.01
CA LEU A 861 -12.33 16.94 -0.57
C LEU A 861 -11.09 16.44 0.18
N ASP A 862 -10.66 17.18 1.20
CA ASP A 862 -9.45 16.86 2.00
C ASP A 862 -8.18 16.67 1.16
N GLY A 863 -8.05 17.39 0.04
CA GLY A 863 -6.92 17.27 -0.89
C GLY A 863 -6.94 15.98 -1.73
N GLN A 864 -8.09 15.31 -1.83
CA GLN A 864 -8.28 14.09 -2.60
C GLN A 864 -9.41 14.24 -3.64
N ARG A 865 -9.29 13.53 -4.76
CA ARG A 865 -10.30 13.52 -5.84
C ARG A 865 -11.34 12.42 -5.59
N TRP A 866 -12.61 12.80 -5.63
CA TRP A 866 -13.77 11.94 -5.42
C TRP A 866 -14.71 12.01 -6.62
N TYR A 867 -15.04 10.87 -7.20
CA TYR A 867 -16.02 10.78 -8.28
C TYR A 867 -17.45 10.77 -7.71
N LYS A 868 -18.27 11.71 -8.17
CA LYS A 868 -19.72 11.79 -7.90
C LYS A 868 -20.43 10.82 -8.83
N THR A 869 -20.89 9.69 -8.29
CA THR A 869 -21.44 8.57 -9.09
C THR A 869 -22.80 8.84 -9.71
N GLY A 870 -23.56 9.77 -9.12
CA GLY A 870 -24.99 9.94 -9.39
C GLY A 870 -25.86 8.82 -8.81
N ASP A 871 -25.28 7.91 -8.03
CA ASP A 871 -25.95 6.79 -7.41
C ASP A 871 -26.23 7.11 -5.93
N LYS A 872 -27.42 6.73 -5.44
CA LYS A 872 -27.85 6.87 -4.05
C LYS A 872 -27.62 5.54 -3.31
N GLY A 873 -27.02 5.61 -2.14
CA GLY A 873 -26.80 4.43 -1.31
C GLY A 873 -26.28 4.77 0.08
N HIS A 874 -25.96 3.74 0.84
CA HIS A 874 -25.42 3.85 2.19
C HIS A 874 -24.31 2.81 2.41
N VAL A 875 -23.44 3.10 3.38
CA VAL A 875 -22.44 2.17 3.88
C VAL A 875 -22.86 1.74 5.29
N ASP A 876 -22.77 0.45 5.58
CA ASP A 876 -23.06 -0.09 6.91
C ASP A 876 -21.86 -0.01 7.88
N GLU A 877 -22.04 -0.42 9.13
CA GLU A 877 -20.98 -0.36 10.15
C GLU A 877 -19.73 -1.19 9.80
N ASP A 878 -19.89 -2.20 8.94
CA ASP A 878 -18.81 -3.06 8.47
C ASP A 878 -18.18 -2.54 7.17
N GLY A 879 -18.65 -1.43 6.62
CA GLY A 879 -18.11 -0.84 5.40
C GLY A 879 -18.66 -1.41 4.10
N PHE A 880 -19.67 -2.29 4.13
CA PHE A 880 -20.31 -2.77 2.90
C PHE A 880 -21.21 -1.69 2.31
N LEU A 881 -21.11 -1.52 0.99
CA LEU A 881 -21.91 -0.54 0.25
C LEU A 881 -23.21 -1.16 -0.26
N THR A 882 -24.33 -0.53 0.03
CA THR A 882 -25.65 -0.85 -0.56
C THR A 882 -26.03 0.25 -1.54
N ILE A 883 -26.41 -0.14 -2.76
CA ILE A 883 -26.95 0.80 -3.75
C ILE A 883 -28.47 0.73 -3.70
N VAL A 884 -29.10 1.87 -3.42
CA VAL A 884 -30.56 2.00 -3.38
C VAL A 884 -31.08 2.12 -4.81
N ASP A 885 -30.70 3.19 -5.50
CA ASP A 885 -31.00 3.43 -6.92
C ASP A 885 -30.15 4.61 -7.44
N ARG A 886 -30.32 4.99 -8.71
CA ARG A 886 -29.76 6.19 -9.31
C ARG A 886 -30.59 7.43 -9.02
N TYR A 887 -29.98 8.58 -8.75
CA TYR A 887 -30.71 9.85 -8.59
C TYR A 887 -31.58 10.19 -9.82
N SER A 888 -31.10 9.89 -11.03
CA SER A 888 -31.86 10.04 -12.28
C SER A 888 -32.97 9.00 -12.46
N ARG A 889 -33.06 8.01 -11.58
CA ARG A 889 -34.06 6.94 -11.55
C ARG A 889 -35.03 7.10 -10.36
N PHE A 890 -35.10 8.30 -9.77
CA PHE A 890 -36.17 8.66 -8.85
C PHE A 890 -37.15 9.59 -9.55
N ALA A 891 -38.44 9.37 -9.25
CA ALA A 891 -39.50 10.31 -9.54
C ALA A 891 -39.82 11.14 -8.28
N LYS A 892 -39.95 12.46 -8.42
CA LYS A 892 -40.45 13.35 -7.36
C LYS A 892 -41.97 13.39 -7.41
N LEU A 893 -42.63 12.50 -6.65
CA LEU A 893 -44.08 12.34 -6.64
C LEU A 893 -44.66 12.97 -5.38
N GLY A 894 -45.30 14.14 -5.51
CA GLY A 894 -45.99 14.79 -4.39
C GLY A 894 -45.06 15.18 -3.23
N GLY A 895 -43.79 15.48 -3.52
CA GLY A 895 -42.78 15.83 -2.52
C GLY A 895 -41.91 14.66 -2.03
N GLU A 896 -42.27 13.41 -2.35
CA GLU A 896 -41.47 12.22 -2.02
C GLU A 896 -40.59 11.79 -3.20
N MET A 897 -39.39 11.29 -2.90
CA MET A 897 -38.48 10.69 -3.88
C MET A 897 -38.75 9.19 -3.99
N VAL A 898 -39.41 8.77 -5.06
CA VAL A 898 -39.82 7.39 -5.29
C VAL A 898 -38.92 6.73 -6.34
N SER A 899 -38.29 5.61 -6.01
CA SER A 899 -37.43 4.86 -6.94
C SER A 899 -38.26 4.22 -8.05
N LEU A 900 -37.91 4.51 -9.31
CA LEU A 900 -38.52 3.89 -10.49
C LEU A 900 -38.18 2.39 -10.53
N GLY A 901 -36.97 2.00 -10.15
CA GLY A 901 -36.59 0.58 -10.05
C GLY A 901 -37.39 -0.19 -8.99
N ALA A 902 -37.75 0.46 -7.87
CA ALA A 902 -38.61 -0.14 -6.85
C ALA A 902 -40.04 -0.34 -7.36
N ILE A 903 -40.58 0.63 -8.10
CA ILE A 903 -41.88 0.50 -8.80
C ILE A 903 -41.84 -0.71 -9.74
N GLU A 904 -40.82 -0.79 -10.59
CA GLU A 904 -40.62 -1.90 -11.54
C GLU A 904 -40.58 -3.26 -10.84
N GLN A 905 -39.83 -3.39 -9.74
CA GLN A 905 -39.75 -4.64 -8.99
C GLN A 905 -41.08 -5.01 -8.32
N GLN A 906 -41.79 -4.04 -7.74
CA GLN A 906 -43.07 -4.28 -7.10
C GLN A 906 -44.14 -4.69 -8.12
N VAL A 907 -44.13 -4.10 -9.32
CA VAL A 907 -45.00 -4.52 -10.44
C VAL A 907 -44.75 -5.99 -10.78
N ARG A 908 -43.48 -6.40 -10.96
CA ARG A 908 -43.13 -7.81 -11.24
C ARG A 908 -43.64 -8.75 -10.17
N ASN A 909 -43.48 -8.37 -8.90
CA ASN A 909 -43.91 -9.18 -7.76
C ASN A 909 -45.42 -9.32 -7.70
N ILE A 910 -46.17 -8.22 -7.85
CA ILE A 910 -47.64 -8.23 -7.77
C ILE A 910 -48.27 -8.99 -8.93
N LEU A 911 -47.72 -8.84 -10.14
CA LEU A 911 -48.20 -9.57 -11.31
C LEU A 911 -47.80 -11.06 -11.26
N GLY A 912 -46.90 -11.46 -10.35
CA GLY A 912 -46.37 -12.82 -10.28
C GLY A 912 -45.49 -13.16 -11.49
N GLU A 913 -44.91 -12.14 -12.13
CA GLU A 913 -44.15 -12.26 -13.37
C GLU A 913 -42.75 -11.65 -13.20
N PRO A 914 -41.79 -12.39 -12.62
CA PRO A 914 -40.43 -11.90 -12.37
C PRO A 914 -39.66 -11.55 -13.65
N GLU A 915 -40.07 -12.12 -14.78
CA GLU A 915 -39.45 -11.94 -16.09
C GLU A 915 -40.15 -10.89 -16.95
N LEU A 916 -41.15 -10.20 -16.38
CA LEU A 916 -41.85 -9.17 -17.11
C LEU A 916 -40.90 -8.05 -17.49
N GLU A 917 -40.75 -7.87 -18.79
CA GLU A 917 -39.96 -6.80 -19.36
C GLU A 917 -40.79 -5.52 -19.28
N LEU A 918 -40.27 -4.57 -18.51
CA LEU A 918 -40.95 -3.32 -18.24
C LEU A 918 -39.92 -2.23 -17.92
N VAL A 919 -40.32 -0.98 -18.11
CA VAL A 919 -39.55 0.20 -17.73
C VAL A 919 -40.49 1.28 -17.21
N ALA A 920 -40.13 1.84 -16.06
CA ALA A 920 -40.76 3.03 -15.51
C ALA A 920 -39.91 4.26 -15.85
N VAL A 921 -40.56 5.32 -16.31
CA VAL A 921 -39.93 6.64 -16.55
C VAL A 921 -40.75 7.74 -15.91
N ASN A 922 -40.10 8.81 -15.49
CA ASN A 922 -40.75 10.00 -14.94
C ASN A 922 -40.88 11.10 -16.00
N LEU A 923 -42.04 11.76 -16.00
CA LEU A 923 -42.31 12.98 -16.78
C LEU A 923 -42.83 14.09 -15.85
N PRO A 924 -42.71 15.38 -16.25
CA PRO A 924 -43.30 16.48 -15.50
C PRO A 924 -44.82 16.33 -15.33
N ASP A 925 -45.33 16.71 -14.16
CA ASP A 925 -46.75 16.74 -13.81
C ASP A 925 -47.09 18.02 -13.04
N GLU A 926 -48.09 18.76 -13.50
CA GLU A 926 -48.46 20.06 -12.91
C GLU A 926 -48.96 19.96 -11.45
N LYS A 927 -49.49 18.81 -11.04
CA LYS A 927 -50.08 18.64 -9.69
C LYS A 927 -49.13 18.00 -8.71
N LYS A 928 -48.32 17.04 -9.16
CA LYS A 928 -47.45 16.22 -8.30
C LYS A 928 -45.96 16.50 -8.49
N GLY A 929 -45.59 17.45 -9.35
CA GLY A 929 -44.21 17.72 -9.76
C GLY A 929 -43.80 16.78 -10.89
N GLU A 930 -43.84 15.47 -10.63
CA GLU A 930 -43.64 14.43 -11.64
C GLU A 930 -44.74 13.36 -11.59
N LYS A 931 -44.86 12.61 -12.69
CA LYS A 931 -45.70 11.42 -12.81
C LYS A 931 -44.90 10.26 -13.39
N VAL A 932 -45.25 9.04 -12.99
CA VAL A 932 -44.61 7.81 -13.50
C VAL A 932 -45.42 7.24 -14.64
N ILE A 933 -44.73 6.87 -15.71
CA ILE A 933 -45.24 6.11 -16.84
C ILE A 933 -44.55 4.76 -16.85
N LEU A 934 -45.34 3.70 -16.82
CA LEU A 934 -44.88 2.32 -16.89
C LEU A 934 -45.13 1.79 -18.30
N MET A 935 -44.08 1.37 -18.98
CA MET A 935 -44.19 0.63 -20.24
C MET A 935 -43.93 -0.85 -19.98
N ILE A 936 -44.79 -1.71 -20.53
CA ILE A 936 -44.75 -3.16 -20.35
C ILE A 936 -44.67 -3.81 -21.72
N ALA A 937 -43.76 -4.77 -21.90
CA ALA A 937 -43.65 -5.51 -23.14
C ALA A 937 -44.83 -6.47 -23.35
N GLY A 938 -45.32 -6.54 -24.58
CA GLY A 938 -46.42 -7.40 -25.03
C GLY A 938 -47.81 -6.81 -24.83
N GLU A 939 -48.82 -7.44 -25.44
CA GLU A 939 -50.21 -6.99 -25.36
C GLU A 939 -50.87 -7.37 -24.02
N ARG A 940 -51.41 -6.37 -23.30
CA ARG A 940 -52.16 -6.55 -22.06
C ARG A 940 -53.25 -5.49 -21.93
N ASP A 941 -54.28 -5.80 -21.16
CA ASP A 941 -55.23 -4.79 -20.71
C ASP A 941 -54.59 -3.90 -19.62
N GLU A 942 -54.24 -2.67 -20.00
CA GLU A 942 -53.63 -1.68 -19.12
C GLU A 942 -54.49 -1.36 -17.89
N ALA A 943 -55.82 -1.40 -18.03
CA ALA A 943 -56.75 -1.16 -16.92
C ALA A 943 -56.76 -2.34 -15.94
N GLU A 944 -56.69 -3.57 -16.45
CA GLU A 944 -56.54 -4.76 -15.61
C GLU A 944 -55.22 -4.76 -14.84
N VAL A 945 -54.10 -4.42 -15.51
CA VAL A 945 -52.79 -4.32 -14.83
C VAL A 945 -52.87 -3.30 -13.71
N ARG A 946 -53.42 -2.12 -13.97
CA ARG A 946 -53.56 -1.08 -12.94
C ARG A 946 -54.42 -1.56 -11.77
N ARG A 947 -55.54 -2.24 -12.04
CA ARG A 947 -56.40 -2.82 -11.01
C ARG A 947 -55.63 -3.82 -10.13
N LYS A 948 -54.89 -4.75 -10.75
CA LYS A 948 -54.04 -5.72 -10.03
C LYS A 948 -52.99 -5.05 -9.15
N LEU A 949 -52.37 -3.96 -9.61
CA LEU A 949 -51.40 -3.21 -8.79
C LEU A 949 -52.04 -2.62 -7.54
N VAL A 950 -53.24 -2.05 -7.67
CA VAL A 950 -53.99 -1.49 -6.53
C VAL A 950 -54.45 -2.59 -5.57
N GLU A 951 -55.04 -3.68 -6.10
CA GLU A 951 -55.48 -4.84 -5.30
C GLU A 951 -54.32 -5.57 -4.63
N GLY A 952 -53.15 -5.60 -5.28
CA GLY A 952 -51.91 -6.18 -4.76
C GLY A 952 -51.21 -5.35 -3.69
N GLY A 953 -51.83 -4.27 -3.21
CA GLY A 953 -51.33 -3.46 -2.10
C GLY A 953 -50.18 -2.52 -2.47
N MET A 954 -50.05 -2.13 -3.74
CA MET A 954 -49.07 -1.10 -4.13
C MET A 954 -49.44 0.25 -3.51
N ASN A 955 -48.45 0.95 -2.95
CA ASN A 955 -48.66 2.30 -2.40
C ASN A 955 -49.24 3.21 -3.50
N ALA A 956 -50.32 3.95 -3.19
CA ALA A 956 -51.00 4.83 -4.13
C ALA A 956 -50.10 5.88 -4.79
N LEU A 957 -49.00 6.30 -4.14
CA LEU A 957 -47.99 7.17 -4.72
C LEU A 957 -47.10 6.47 -5.76
N MET A 958 -46.90 5.15 -5.62
CA MET A 958 -46.06 4.32 -6.48
C MET A 958 -46.82 3.73 -7.67
N VAL A 959 -48.16 3.75 -7.64
CA VAL A 959 -48.99 3.31 -8.77
C VAL A 959 -48.73 4.23 -9.97
N PRO A 960 -48.26 3.70 -11.12
CA PRO A 960 -48.01 4.51 -12.31
C PRO A 960 -49.25 5.30 -12.74
N ALA A 961 -49.05 6.56 -13.12
CA ALA A 961 -50.13 7.42 -13.61
C ALA A 961 -50.63 6.95 -14.98
N LEU A 962 -49.72 6.40 -15.79
CA LEU A 962 -50.00 5.80 -17.07
C LEU A 962 -49.31 4.44 -17.17
N ILE A 963 -50.03 3.44 -17.66
CA ILE A 963 -49.48 2.13 -18.02
C ILE A 963 -49.66 2.01 -19.53
N ARG A 964 -48.62 1.61 -20.25
CA ARG A 964 -48.66 1.43 -21.71
C ARG A 964 -48.05 0.10 -22.12
N CYS A 965 -48.75 -0.62 -22.99
CA CYS A 965 -48.19 -1.82 -23.62
C CYS A 965 -47.35 -1.42 -24.84
N VAL A 966 -46.15 -1.98 -24.96
CA VAL A 966 -45.22 -1.76 -26.07
C VAL A 966 -44.77 -3.11 -26.62
N ASP A 967 -44.38 -3.18 -27.89
CA ASP A 967 -43.93 -4.44 -28.49
C ASP A 967 -42.67 -4.97 -27.77
N GLU A 968 -41.68 -4.10 -27.56
CA GLU A 968 -40.47 -4.39 -26.79
C GLU A 968 -40.03 -3.15 -25.98
N VAL A 969 -39.37 -3.38 -24.84
CA VAL A 969 -38.77 -2.27 -24.08
C VAL A 969 -37.44 -1.87 -24.74
N PRO A 970 -37.18 -0.56 -24.97
CA PRO A 970 -35.92 -0.12 -25.57
C PRO A 970 -34.70 -0.61 -24.80
N LYS A 971 -33.71 -1.20 -25.50
CA LYS A 971 -32.44 -1.69 -24.95
C LYS A 971 -31.24 -1.17 -25.74
N LEU A 972 -30.13 -0.95 -25.03
CA LEU A 972 -28.80 -0.78 -25.60
C LEU A 972 -28.26 -2.15 -26.05
N GLY A 973 -27.39 -2.23 -27.06
CA GLY A 973 -26.85 -3.53 -27.49
C GLY A 973 -25.85 -4.18 -26.51
N SER A 974 -25.60 -3.55 -25.35
CA SER A 974 -24.99 -4.20 -24.17
C SER A 974 -25.97 -5.09 -23.38
N GLY A 975 -27.26 -5.08 -23.73
CA GLY A 975 -28.35 -5.78 -23.05
C GLY A 975 -29.10 -4.97 -21.99
N LYS A 976 -28.63 -3.75 -21.68
CA LYS A 976 -29.24 -2.85 -20.68
C LYS A 976 -30.44 -2.09 -21.26
N THR A 977 -31.40 -1.70 -20.42
CA THR A 977 -32.50 -0.80 -20.81
C THR A 977 -31.97 0.56 -21.29
N ASP A 978 -32.51 1.04 -22.41
CA ASP A 978 -32.24 2.36 -22.97
C ASP A 978 -33.26 3.38 -22.46
N PHE A 979 -32.92 4.03 -21.34
CA PHE A 979 -33.79 5.00 -20.69
C PHE A 979 -34.04 6.26 -21.53
N ALA A 980 -33.09 6.65 -22.39
CA ALA A 980 -33.24 7.84 -23.22
C ALA A 980 -34.32 7.63 -24.29
N ASN A 981 -34.24 6.49 -24.99
CA ASN A 981 -35.27 6.11 -25.95
C ASN A 981 -36.59 5.75 -25.27
N ALA A 982 -36.58 5.11 -24.09
CA ALA A 982 -37.79 4.89 -23.30
C ALA A 982 -38.48 6.22 -22.93
N ARG A 983 -37.74 7.24 -22.51
CA ARG A 983 -38.32 8.55 -22.18
C ARG A 983 -38.90 9.26 -23.42
N LYS A 984 -38.23 9.17 -24.58
CA LYS A 984 -38.77 9.68 -25.85
C LYS A 984 -40.06 8.96 -26.25
N LEU A 985 -40.10 7.63 -26.12
CA LEU A 985 -41.28 6.84 -26.38
C LEU A 985 -42.41 7.23 -25.42
N ALA A 986 -42.11 7.38 -24.13
CA ALA A 986 -43.08 7.83 -23.13
C ALA A 986 -43.66 9.22 -23.43
N LEU A 987 -42.87 10.15 -23.97
CA LEU A 987 -43.36 11.46 -24.42
C LEU A 987 -44.28 11.38 -25.64
N SER A 988 -44.17 10.33 -26.47
CA SER A 988 -45.03 10.15 -27.64
C SER A 988 -46.37 9.47 -27.34
N VAL A 989 -46.50 8.84 -26.16
CA VAL A 989 -47.70 8.09 -25.72
C VAL A 989 -48.52 8.82 -24.65
N VAL A 990 -48.11 10.04 -24.30
CA VAL A 990 -48.78 11.00 -23.40
C VAL A 990 -49.37 12.11 -24.24
#